data_AF-A0AAD5Y5C9-F1
#
_entry.id   AF-A0AAD5Y5C9-F1
#
_cell.length_a   1.000
_cell.length_b   1.000
_cell.length_c   1.000
_cell.angle_alpha   90.00
_cell.angle_beta   90.00
_cell.angle_gamma   90.00
#
_symmetry.space_group_name_H-M   'P 1'
#
loop_
_entity.id
_entity.type
_entity.pdbx_description
1 polymer ?
#
loop_
_entity_poly.entity_id
_entity_poly.type
_entity_poly.pdbx_seq_one_letter_code
_entity_poly.pdbx_strand_id
1 'polypeptide(L)'
;MFRQSSIDSKGGPVQRPQVPMVPPPQIRPMNGMQNGQPMPNGMPIGMRPPLQHPARGSSAAKLKLNEKGQPIQQPVQQHMQPMQQHTQPMQQHMQPPMQMPPQQPPQPVQNQMPARNSPVSRSSDNSPEQERISFSTMDFFDRFVRPANEKGLLRTPLPTPISRSHIRASSIQLLQAARLESHDVSVQDDNYGGIINLTNNGLNQIIAFLVYKQQAKAATTIQKHWRGYSSRKKTKRLNKKPSREIETDRLLYLEQYVNEISILYDDILHAQRNSNNAAPSNNEIIFMKKLNNPETYRVCNDFLNMIAEFEDHPQMKNQRMTVLPGTMEYQNTMMMYMEYAPKVLAWISNVLHISFKPNEDLLFILRSGDILCRLACTLYQRVECHLLDKSLEYGIHKIIFFLELCKSLHIKRALLFKVSDLLVWPDADPHKKSALIVLRTVIALEKHARKSGWQGPTIDLKAKVSLDLGVSSRESVLKVASQEFQPRQGSPSASINSTESKNGANVSRTPSNLAISKPTFSLPEIPEVSAQISAHMDLSPAAQAHDYSDISSDEEFEQEDKESVADTEISHLMNAASIADKKTVPVPSKEVEEMQDPQKVLQDAIRLRIKHRTQAIEDFIGEEETYVGNLSNVADYLNTLIKQRRRLSNVMPAITDEEKKNIPMPQNFSLSGSSLHPLPNESDRAYKFRLETEIEEIQKLHGVIQGMVNIHGEFVENLKSSWNENANTFIVGPSVSAFSAAIHRPYSTYAVVALSGTHKTHLTLTTRGEVEQSEFVNRIVNKYVVSSLNSEPAQEPSAQDWSWYLSRPIHRLSSYPHFLSIIHGETKVRLHPLVDTDNKKLRISSIKFECIAMAIKEHLGTS
;
A
#
# COMPACT_ATOMS: atom_id res chain seq x y z
N MET A 1 -67.79 -13.97 7.29
CA MET A 1 -68.01 -13.49 8.67
C MET A 1 -67.24 -12.17 8.80
N PHE A 2 -67.91 -11.05 8.52
CA PHE A 2 -68.30 -9.98 9.47
C PHE A 2 -67.07 -9.28 10.10
N ARG A 3 -66.88 -7.96 10.09
CA ARG A 3 -67.75 -6.80 9.76
C ARG A 3 -66.84 -5.56 9.73
N GLN A 4 -67.08 -4.63 8.80
CA GLN A 4 -66.57 -3.25 8.88
C GLN A 4 -67.31 -2.52 10.01
N SER A 5 -66.57 -1.72 10.80
CA SER A 5 -67.15 -0.72 11.71
C SER A 5 -66.37 0.58 11.59
N SER A 6 -67.04 1.56 10.99
CA SER A 6 -66.77 2.98 11.09
C SER A 6 -67.15 3.47 12.50
N ILE A 7 -66.30 4.27 13.13
CA ILE A 7 -66.66 5.07 14.31
C ILE A 7 -66.10 6.48 14.12
N ASP A 8 -67.03 7.43 14.23
CA ASP A 8 -66.89 8.87 14.22
C ASP A 8 -65.90 9.40 15.27
N SER A 9 -65.00 10.28 14.86
CA SER A 9 -64.25 11.15 15.77
C SER A 9 -64.82 12.57 15.75
N LYS A 10 -65.63 12.88 16.75
CA LYS A 10 -65.87 14.25 17.21
C LYS A 10 -64.71 14.66 18.12
N GLY A 11 -63.84 15.56 17.66
CA GLY A 11 -62.79 16.18 18.47
C GLY A 11 -62.88 17.70 18.35
N GLY A 12 -63.18 18.37 19.48
CA GLY A 12 -63.27 19.82 19.58
C GLY A 12 -61.91 20.54 19.52
N PRO A 13 -61.91 21.89 19.45
CA PRO A 13 -60.68 22.67 19.33
C PRO A 13 -59.90 22.69 20.65
N VAL A 14 -58.72 22.09 20.66
CA VAL A 14 -57.76 22.21 21.76
C VAL A 14 -56.97 23.52 21.59
N GLN A 15 -57.07 24.36 22.61
CA GLN A 15 -56.40 25.65 22.75
C GLN A 15 -54.87 25.49 22.71
N ARG A 16 -54.20 26.34 21.92
CA ARG A 16 -52.74 26.54 21.99
C ARG A 16 -52.37 27.21 23.32
N PRO A 17 -51.39 26.70 24.08
CA PRO A 17 -50.77 27.45 25.17
C PRO A 17 -50.02 28.66 24.59
N GLN A 18 -50.33 29.86 25.09
CA GLN A 18 -49.55 31.07 24.84
C GLN A 18 -48.21 30.95 25.56
N VAL A 19 -47.11 31.04 24.81
CA VAL A 19 -45.76 31.18 25.36
C VAL A 19 -45.47 32.68 25.53
N PRO A 20 -45.03 33.14 26.72
CA PRO A 20 -44.72 34.54 26.95
C PRO A 20 -43.47 34.97 26.16
N MET A 21 -43.60 36.05 25.37
CA MET A 21 -42.48 36.70 24.69
C MET A 21 -41.52 37.32 25.72
N VAL A 22 -40.27 36.88 25.71
CA VAL A 22 -39.16 37.54 26.41
C VAL A 22 -38.52 38.57 25.47
N PRO A 23 -38.37 39.85 25.87
CA PRO A 23 -37.77 40.88 25.03
C PRO A 23 -36.24 40.71 24.91
N PRO A 24 -35.63 41.13 23.78
CA PRO A 24 -34.18 41.05 23.56
C PRO A 24 -33.40 42.05 24.44
N PRO A 25 -32.14 41.72 24.82
CA PRO A 25 -31.32 42.57 25.67
C PRO A 25 -30.84 43.84 24.96
N GLN A 26 -31.06 44.97 25.63
CA GLN A 26 -30.60 46.30 25.24
C GLN A 26 -29.08 46.45 25.44
N ILE A 27 -28.37 46.83 24.38
CA ILE A 27 -26.96 47.24 24.45
C ILE A 27 -26.92 48.75 24.76
N ARG A 28 -26.29 49.10 25.88
CA ARG A 28 -25.98 50.50 26.28
C ARG A 28 -24.83 51.06 25.43
N PRO A 29 -24.93 52.31 24.94
CA PRO A 29 -23.79 53.05 24.42
C PRO A 29 -23.12 53.90 25.52
N MET A 30 -21.79 54.05 25.44
CA MET A 30 -21.06 55.11 26.16
C MET A 30 -20.59 56.19 25.18
N ASN A 31 -21.01 57.43 25.47
CA ASN A 31 -20.45 58.72 25.01
C ASN A 31 -19.07 58.98 25.68
N GLY A 32 -18.19 59.92 25.30
CA GLY A 32 -18.15 61.01 24.29
C GLY A 32 -16.66 61.26 23.92
N MET A 33 -16.18 62.35 23.32
CA MET A 33 -16.64 63.74 23.23
C MET A 33 -15.76 64.52 22.21
N GLN A 34 -16.33 65.56 21.57
CA GLN A 34 -15.71 66.79 20.98
C GLN A 34 -14.84 66.67 19.70
N ASN A 35 -14.84 67.57 18.71
CA ASN A 35 -15.47 68.89 18.48
C ASN A 35 -15.38 69.23 16.97
N GLY A 36 -16.27 70.10 16.46
CA GLY A 36 -15.94 71.07 15.40
C GLY A 36 -16.47 70.86 13.96
N GLN A 37 -17.61 71.49 13.66
CA GLN A 37 -18.14 71.91 12.34
C GLN A 37 -17.25 72.96 11.61
N PRO A 38 -17.61 73.53 10.42
CA PRO A 38 -18.71 73.24 9.45
C PRO A 38 -18.31 73.17 7.94
N MET A 39 -19.17 72.50 7.13
CA MET A 39 -19.82 72.83 5.82
C MET A 39 -19.28 73.96 4.88
N PRO A 40 -19.76 74.11 3.61
CA PRO A 40 -20.44 73.20 2.65
C PRO A 40 -19.79 73.30 1.22
N ASN A 41 -20.15 72.61 0.13
CA ASN A 41 -21.35 72.78 -0.71
C ASN A 41 -21.15 72.02 -2.06
N GLY A 42 -22.24 71.57 -2.69
CA GLY A 42 -22.40 71.60 -4.15
C GLY A 42 -22.20 70.31 -4.98
N MET A 43 -23.29 69.54 -5.13
CA MET A 43 -23.64 68.84 -6.40
C MET A 43 -23.89 69.89 -7.53
N PRO A 44 -24.07 69.59 -8.85
CA PRO A 44 -24.73 68.38 -9.40
C PRO A 44 -24.47 67.95 -10.88
N ILE A 45 -25.18 66.87 -11.29
CA ILE A 45 -25.76 66.53 -12.62
C ILE A 45 -24.86 66.17 -13.82
N GLY A 46 -25.14 65.00 -14.42
CA GLY A 46 -25.54 64.97 -15.84
C GLY A 46 -24.89 63.96 -16.81
N MET A 47 -25.76 63.17 -17.47
CA MET A 47 -25.68 62.69 -18.86
C MET A 47 -24.95 61.36 -19.21
N ARG A 48 -25.75 60.39 -19.68
CA ARG A 48 -25.47 59.27 -20.62
C ARG A 48 -25.24 59.82 -22.05
N PRO A 49 -24.98 59.01 -23.12
CA PRO A 49 -24.23 57.75 -23.39
C PRO A 49 -23.32 57.95 -24.65
N PRO A 50 -23.05 57.05 -25.65
CA PRO A 50 -22.97 55.58 -25.78
C PRO A 50 -21.66 55.03 -26.46
N LEU A 51 -21.54 53.69 -26.48
CA LEU A 51 -20.85 52.76 -27.41
C LEU A 51 -19.85 53.30 -28.48
N GLN A 52 -18.61 52.76 -28.49
CA GLN A 52 -17.89 52.31 -29.70
C GLN A 52 -16.64 51.45 -29.38
N HIS A 53 -16.36 50.51 -30.27
CA HIS A 53 -15.37 49.42 -30.32
C HIS A 53 -14.01 49.53 -29.59
N PRO A 54 -13.42 48.41 -29.12
CA PRO A 54 -11.99 48.35 -28.83
C PRO A 54 -11.20 47.87 -30.06
N ALA A 55 -10.33 48.75 -30.57
CA ALA A 55 -9.22 48.39 -31.44
C ALA A 55 -8.00 47.99 -30.60
N ARG A 56 -7.26 46.98 -31.11
CA ARG A 56 -5.94 46.54 -30.63
C ARG A 56 -4.92 47.70 -30.67
N GLY A 57 -4.05 47.77 -29.66
CA GLY A 57 -2.81 48.54 -29.73
C GLY A 57 -2.05 48.59 -28.42
N SER A 58 -0.95 47.86 -28.33
CA SER A 58 0.05 47.89 -27.26
C SER A 58 0.75 49.25 -27.16
N SER A 59 1.06 49.72 -25.95
CA SER A 59 2.42 50.12 -25.58
C SER A 59 2.55 50.46 -24.09
N ALA A 60 3.76 50.27 -23.59
CA ALA A 60 4.20 50.44 -22.21
C ALA A 60 4.12 51.89 -21.70
N ALA A 61 3.80 52.06 -20.42
CA ALA A 61 4.12 53.27 -19.66
C ALA A 61 4.52 52.92 -18.22
N LYS A 62 5.78 53.20 -17.92
CA LYS A 62 6.37 53.35 -16.59
C LYS A 62 5.57 54.38 -15.77
N LEU A 63 5.17 54.03 -14.55
CA LEU A 63 4.91 55.01 -13.51
C LEU A 63 5.83 54.76 -12.32
N LYS A 64 6.71 55.75 -12.13
CA LYS A 64 7.52 56.00 -10.95
C LYS A 64 6.59 56.26 -9.76
N LEU A 65 6.86 55.67 -8.61
CA LEU A 65 6.45 56.25 -7.34
C LEU A 65 7.65 56.33 -6.40
N ASN A 66 7.67 57.44 -5.70
CA ASN A 66 8.83 58.20 -5.25
C ASN A 66 9.23 57.77 -3.83
N GLU A 67 10.52 57.53 -3.62
CA GLU A 67 11.14 57.37 -2.30
C GLU A 67 11.33 58.72 -1.60
N LYS A 68 11.05 58.73 -0.28
CA LYS A 68 11.67 59.50 0.83
C LYS A 68 10.67 59.50 1.99
N GLY A 69 10.97 59.10 3.22
CA GLY A 69 12.18 58.60 3.84
C GLY A 69 12.00 58.54 5.37
N GLN A 70 12.86 57.75 5.99
CA GLN A 70 13.31 57.71 7.39
C GLN A 70 12.70 56.73 8.42
N PRO A 71 13.55 56.18 9.32
CA PRO A 71 13.35 54.89 9.99
C PRO A 71 13.28 55.02 11.52
N ILE A 72 12.36 54.30 12.19
CA ILE A 72 12.33 54.25 13.66
C ILE A 72 11.96 52.84 14.19
N GLN A 73 12.95 52.27 14.88
CA GLN A 73 12.95 51.44 16.10
C GLN A 73 12.42 49.99 16.13
N GLN A 74 13.34 49.14 16.62
CA GLN A 74 13.20 47.77 17.10
C GLN A 74 12.42 47.70 18.43
N PRO A 75 11.73 46.59 18.74
CA PRO A 75 11.40 46.23 20.11
C PRO A 75 12.47 45.32 20.74
N VAL A 76 12.77 45.69 21.98
CA VAL A 76 13.75 45.15 22.92
C VAL A 76 13.45 43.70 23.32
N GLN A 77 14.44 42.81 23.16
CA GLN A 77 14.47 41.51 23.83
C GLN A 77 14.95 41.69 25.28
N GLN A 78 14.08 41.35 26.24
CA GLN A 78 14.45 41.32 27.65
C GLN A 78 15.24 40.04 27.99
N HIS A 79 16.37 40.30 28.63
CA HIS A 79 17.30 39.40 29.31
C HIS A 79 16.62 38.53 30.37
N MET A 80 16.89 37.23 30.38
CA MET A 80 16.95 36.44 31.63
C MET A 80 18.23 35.59 31.62
N GLN A 81 19.20 36.02 32.43
CA GLN A 81 20.37 35.24 32.82
C GLN A 81 20.02 34.41 34.07
N PRO A 82 20.50 33.17 34.21
CA PRO A 82 20.48 32.47 35.49
C PRO A 82 21.68 32.89 36.35
N MET A 83 21.37 33.33 37.57
CA MET A 83 22.31 33.59 38.68
C MET A 83 23.16 32.35 39.00
N GLN A 84 24.48 32.49 38.89
CA GLN A 84 25.43 31.64 39.61
C GLN A 84 25.65 32.22 41.01
N GLN A 85 25.32 31.45 42.05
CA GLN A 85 25.77 31.75 43.41
C GLN A 85 26.99 30.91 43.74
N HIS A 86 28.07 31.63 44.05
CA HIS A 86 29.24 31.16 44.78
C HIS A 86 28.85 30.66 46.18
N THR A 87 29.45 29.55 46.60
CA THR A 87 29.78 29.31 48.02
C THR A 87 31.05 28.47 48.07
N GLN A 88 32.17 29.10 48.42
CA GLN A 88 33.29 28.44 49.10
C GLN A 88 32.98 28.43 50.61
N PRO A 89 33.63 27.52 51.37
CA PRO A 89 34.56 28.07 52.34
C PRO A 89 35.93 27.38 52.36
N MET A 90 36.90 28.20 52.77
CA MET A 90 38.29 27.89 53.09
C MET A 90 38.45 26.69 54.03
N GLN A 91 39.54 25.92 53.87
CA GLN A 91 40.53 25.76 54.93
C GLN A 91 41.89 25.32 54.39
N GLN A 92 42.91 25.77 55.11
CA GLN A 92 44.32 25.91 54.75
C GLN A 92 45.12 24.62 55.05
N HIS A 93 46.20 24.36 54.31
CA HIS A 93 47.59 24.33 54.83
C HIS A 93 48.57 23.51 53.96
N MET A 94 49.67 24.20 53.64
CA MET A 94 51.07 23.74 53.61
C MET A 94 51.48 22.55 52.72
N GLN A 95 52.14 22.91 51.61
CA GLN A 95 53.25 22.14 51.06
C GLN A 95 54.46 22.16 52.02
N PRO A 96 55.36 21.16 51.90
CA PRO A 96 56.75 21.51 51.60
C PRO A 96 57.39 20.62 50.51
N PRO A 97 58.59 21.00 50.01
CA PRO A 97 59.06 20.72 48.65
C PRO A 97 60.12 19.62 48.53
N MET A 98 60.38 19.27 47.26
CA MET A 98 61.58 18.68 46.63
C MET A 98 62.70 18.10 47.52
N GLN A 99 63.11 16.85 47.21
CA GLN A 99 64.52 16.48 46.93
C GLN A 99 64.65 15.00 46.49
N MET A 100 65.23 14.78 45.30
CA MET A 100 66.03 13.56 44.97
C MET A 100 67.39 13.65 45.73
N PRO A 101 68.34 12.66 45.75
CA PRO A 101 68.58 11.42 44.96
C PRO A 101 69.03 10.24 45.91
N PRO A 102 69.88 9.21 45.59
CA PRO A 102 70.57 8.79 44.37
C PRO A 102 70.51 7.27 44.02
N GLN A 103 71.18 6.93 42.92
CA GLN A 103 71.34 5.61 42.31
C GLN A 103 72.33 4.66 43.03
N GLN A 104 72.05 3.35 42.88
CA GLN A 104 72.96 2.19 42.62
C GLN A 104 73.77 1.55 43.78
N PRO A 105 74.24 0.26 43.69
CA PRO A 105 74.00 -0.85 42.72
C PRO A 105 73.78 -2.25 43.41
N PRO A 106 74.21 -3.46 42.93
CA PRO A 106 73.28 -4.56 42.59
C PRO A 106 73.54 -5.95 43.25
N GLN A 107 72.62 -6.92 42.99
CA GLN A 107 72.74 -8.41 43.09
C GLN A 107 72.78 -9.08 44.49
N PRO A 108 72.61 -10.43 44.62
CA PRO A 108 72.01 -11.46 43.73
C PRO A 108 70.97 -12.38 44.42
N VAL A 109 70.42 -13.28 43.60
CA VAL A 109 69.63 -14.49 43.88
C VAL A 109 70.10 -15.30 45.09
N GLN A 110 69.19 -15.66 46.03
CA GLN A 110 69.29 -16.93 46.75
C GLN A 110 67.95 -17.44 47.32
N ASN A 111 67.64 -18.67 46.96
CA ASN A 111 66.57 -19.53 47.48
C ASN A 111 66.58 -19.61 49.02
N GLN A 112 65.40 -19.56 49.65
CA GLN A 112 65.01 -20.41 50.79
C GLN A 112 63.55 -20.17 51.21
N MET A 113 62.73 -21.23 51.14
CA MET A 113 61.70 -21.51 52.16
C MET A 113 62.44 -21.83 53.49
N PRO A 114 61.90 -21.62 54.72
CA PRO A 114 60.57 -22.08 55.12
C PRO A 114 59.80 -21.27 56.20
N ALA A 115 58.51 -21.62 56.32
CA ALA A 115 57.70 -21.72 57.54
C ALA A 115 57.38 -20.49 58.43
N ARG A 116 56.04 -20.36 58.59
CA ARG A 116 55.27 -20.17 59.84
C ARG A 116 55.16 -18.77 60.48
N ASN A 117 53.89 -18.35 60.46
CA ASN A 117 53.09 -17.75 61.54
C ASN A 117 53.33 -16.28 61.88
N SER A 118 52.32 -15.44 61.56
CA SER A 118 51.51 -14.61 62.49
C SER A 118 50.45 -13.81 61.67
N PRO A 119 49.45 -13.15 62.27
CA PRO A 119 48.07 -13.61 62.32
C PRO A 119 47.17 -12.89 61.31
N VAL A 120 46.14 -13.60 60.87
CA VAL A 120 45.03 -13.10 60.06
C VAL A 120 44.20 -12.11 60.88
N SER A 121 44.32 -10.82 60.58
CA SER A 121 43.29 -9.84 60.88
C SER A 121 42.25 -9.90 59.77
N ARG A 122 41.14 -10.60 60.05
CA ARG A 122 39.92 -10.59 59.24
C ARG A 122 39.28 -9.19 59.32
N SER A 123 39.50 -8.35 58.32
CA SER A 123 38.56 -7.30 57.95
C SER A 123 37.83 -7.75 56.70
N SER A 124 36.69 -8.40 56.92
CA SER A 124 35.73 -8.79 55.90
C SER A 124 35.02 -7.56 55.34
N ASP A 125 35.62 -6.92 54.34
CA ASP A 125 34.90 -6.12 53.35
C ASP A 125 34.72 -7.00 52.10
N ASN A 126 33.94 -8.07 52.24
CA ASN A 126 33.41 -8.82 51.09
C ASN A 126 32.29 -7.99 50.45
N SER A 127 32.66 -6.87 49.82
CA SER A 127 31.89 -6.39 48.69
C SER A 127 32.03 -7.47 47.60
N PRO A 128 30.95 -7.99 47.03
CA PRO A 128 31.07 -9.01 45.99
C PRO A 128 31.89 -8.39 44.86
N GLU A 129 33.13 -8.86 44.67
CA GLU A 129 33.93 -8.55 43.50
C GLU A 129 33.09 -8.99 42.30
N GLN A 130 32.37 -8.05 41.71
CA GLN A 130 31.62 -8.29 40.49
C GLN A 130 32.64 -8.77 39.46
N GLU A 131 32.46 -10.01 39.02
CA GLU A 131 33.27 -10.63 38.00
C GLU A 131 33.30 -9.71 36.76
N ARG A 132 34.49 -9.16 36.48
CA ARG A 132 34.71 -8.28 35.32
C ARG A 132 35.28 -9.10 34.18
N ILE A 133 34.73 -8.90 32.99
CA ILE A 133 35.18 -9.51 31.75
C ILE A 133 36.23 -8.60 31.12
N SER A 134 37.44 -9.12 30.95
CA SER A 134 38.58 -8.39 30.37
C SER A 134 38.69 -8.64 28.87
N PHE A 135 38.79 -7.57 28.09
CA PHE A 135 39.09 -7.60 26.67
C PHE A 135 40.40 -6.85 26.41
N SER A 136 41.29 -7.39 25.59
CA SER A 136 42.35 -6.55 25.03
C SER A 136 41.70 -5.46 24.17
N THR A 137 42.28 -4.26 24.11
CA THR A 137 41.73 -3.17 23.27
C THR A 137 41.54 -3.59 21.80
N MET A 138 42.41 -4.49 21.29
CA MET A 138 42.29 -5.05 19.95
C MET A 138 41.09 -6.00 19.82
N ASP A 139 40.91 -6.92 20.76
CA ASP A 139 39.75 -7.85 20.75
C ASP A 139 38.43 -7.08 20.93
N PHE A 140 38.41 -6.07 21.80
CA PHE A 140 37.26 -5.19 21.96
C PHE A 140 36.94 -4.42 20.67
N PHE A 141 37.95 -3.88 20.00
CA PHE A 141 37.78 -3.18 18.73
C PHE A 141 37.20 -4.11 17.65
N ASP A 142 37.73 -5.33 17.54
CA ASP A 142 37.30 -6.30 16.53
C ASP A 142 35.88 -6.82 16.79
N ARG A 143 35.52 -7.05 18.05
CA ARG A 143 34.19 -7.58 18.42
C ARG A 143 33.10 -6.52 18.43
N PHE A 144 33.39 -5.29 18.85
CA PHE A 144 32.34 -4.29 19.10
C PHE A 144 32.46 -3.05 18.23
N VAL A 145 33.67 -2.53 17.99
CA VAL A 145 33.86 -1.27 17.24
C VAL A 145 33.76 -1.49 15.73
N ARG A 146 34.40 -2.54 15.21
CA ARG A 146 34.41 -2.86 13.77
C ARG A 146 32.99 -3.14 13.25
N PRO A 147 32.15 -3.97 13.91
CA PRO A 147 30.76 -4.16 13.49
C PRO A 147 29.90 -2.90 13.63
N ALA A 148 30.19 -2.03 14.61
CA ALA A 148 29.46 -0.77 14.80
C ALA A 148 29.71 0.25 13.68
N ASN A 149 30.85 0.15 12.98
CA ASN A 149 31.31 1.15 12.01
C ASN A 149 31.21 0.67 10.56
N GLU A 150 31.34 -0.62 10.29
CA GLU A 150 31.21 -1.14 8.93
C GLU A 150 29.77 -0.95 8.40
N LYS A 151 29.70 -0.29 7.23
CA LYS A 151 28.49 -0.25 6.42
C LYS A 151 28.32 -1.67 5.87
N GLY A 152 27.38 -2.43 6.42
CA GLY A 152 27.17 -3.82 6.07
C GLY A 152 27.20 -4.05 4.55
N LEU A 153 28.23 -4.77 4.10
CA LEU A 153 28.22 -5.88 3.12
C LEU A 153 29.53 -6.10 2.36
N LEU A 154 30.59 -5.32 2.58
CA LEU A 154 31.90 -5.64 2.02
C LEU A 154 32.96 -5.54 3.11
N ARG A 155 33.62 -6.66 3.39
CA ARG A 155 34.92 -6.71 4.09
C ARG A 155 35.94 -5.97 3.23
N THR A 156 35.87 -4.65 3.17
CA THR A 156 37.00 -3.86 2.67
C THR A 156 38.13 -4.07 3.67
N PRO A 157 39.26 -4.69 3.26
CA PRO A 157 40.39 -4.84 4.16
C PRO A 157 40.79 -3.45 4.64
N LEU A 158 40.82 -3.26 5.95
CA LEU A 158 41.30 -2.01 6.54
C LEU A 158 42.73 -1.77 6.04
N PRO A 159 43.12 -0.51 5.78
CA PRO A 159 44.48 -0.18 5.39
C PRO A 159 45.42 -0.65 6.51
N THR A 160 46.18 -1.71 6.24
CA THR A 160 47.24 -2.18 7.13
C THR A 160 48.49 -1.34 6.90
N PRO A 161 49.12 -0.80 7.98
CA PRO A 161 48.80 -1.01 9.40
C PRO A 161 47.85 0.06 9.98
N ILE A 162 46.83 -0.37 10.74
CA ILE A 162 46.01 0.53 11.58
C ILE A 162 46.83 0.88 12.83
N SER A 163 46.92 2.16 13.18
CA SER A 163 47.65 2.57 14.38
C SER A 163 46.94 2.08 15.66
N ARG A 164 47.72 1.62 16.64
CA ARG A 164 47.20 1.25 17.98
C ARG A 164 46.46 2.40 18.65
N SER A 165 46.90 3.64 18.41
CA SER A 165 46.22 4.85 18.88
C SER A 165 44.81 4.99 18.32
N HIS A 166 44.59 4.63 17.05
CA HIS A 166 43.27 4.68 16.42
C HIS A 166 42.32 3.62 16.99
N ILE A 167 42.82 2.39 17.18
CA ILE A 167 42.07 1.28 17.77
C ILE A 167 41.61 1.66 19.19
N ARG A 168 42.53 2.20 19.99
CA ARG A 168 42.23 2.67 21.35
C ARG A 168 41.23 3.83 21.35
N ALA A 169 41.48 4.87 20.55
CA ALA A 169 40.58 6.03 20.47
C ALA A 169 39.16 5.63 20.06
N SER A 170 39.02 4.75 19.08
CA SER A 170 37.71 4.29 18.60
C SER A 170 37.00 3.40 19.62
N SER A 171 37.74 2.59 20.38
CA SER A 171 37.21 1.78 21.47
C SER A 171 36.68 2.65 22.60
N ILE A 172 37.45 3.65 23.03
CA ILE A 172 37.03 4.61 24.05
C ILE A 172 35.82 5.43 23.57
N GLN A 173 35.80 5.85 22.31
CA GLN A 173 34.67 6.57 21.73
C GLN A 173 33.39 5.73 21.74
N LEU A 174 33.47 4.42 21.48
CA LEU A 174 32.30 3.54 21.58
C LEU A 174 31.80 3.42 23.02
N LEU A 175 32.70 3.23 23.98
CA LEU A 175 32.35 3.16 25.41
C LEU A 175 31.67 4.46 25.89
N GLN A 176 32.18 5.62 25.48
CA GLN A 176 31.59 6.93 25.76
C GLN A 176 30.22 7.08 25.09
N ALA A 177 30.07 6.65 23.84
CA ALA A 177 28.81 6.73 23.11
C ALA A 177 27.72 5.83 23.72
N ALA A 178 28.11 4.69 24.28
CA ALA A 178 27.22 3.78 25.01
C ALA A 178 26.82 4.31 26.40
N ARG A 179 27.41 5.43 26.87
CA ARG A 179 27.13 6.08 28.16
C ARG A 179 27.32 5.17 29.37
N LEU A 180 28.36 4.34 29.33
CA LEU A 180 28.72 3.47 30.46
C LEU A 180 29.14 4.30 31.67
N GLU A 181 28.69 3.88 32.85
CA GLU A 181 29.13 4.47 34.11
C GLU A 181 30.56 4.05 34.46
N SER A 182 31.28 4.89 35.22
CA SER A 182 32.67 4.63 35.60
C SER A 182 32.87 3.36 36.43
N HIS A 183 31.83 2.86 37.08
CA HIS A 183 31.88 1.61 37.83
C HIS A 183 31.75 0.37 36.92
N ASP A 184 31.09 0.50 35.77
CA ASP A 184 30.82 -0.57 34.80
C ASP A 184 31.97 -0.82 33.82
N VAL A 185 32.89 0.14 33.68
CA VAL A 185 34.03 0.05 32.78
C VAL A 185 35.32 0.54 33.45
N SER A 186 36.40 -0.21 33.30
CA SER A 186 37.75 0.20 33.68
C SER A 186 38.69 -0.03 32.50
N VAL A 187 39.43 1.00 32.11
CA VAL A 187 40.43 0.91 31.04
C VAL A 187 41.80 1.00 31.69
N GLN A 188 42.58 -0.06 31.57
CA GLN A 188 43.96 -0.12 32.05
C GLN A 188 44.91 0.05 30.89
N ASP A 189 45.93 0.89 31.07
CA ASP A 189 46.97 1.09 30.06
C ASP A 189 48.06 0.06 30.27
N ASP A 190 48.32 -0.75 29.23
CA ASP A 190 49.45 -1.65 29.17
C ASP A 190 50.35 -1.31 27.96
N ASN A 191 51.56 -1.87 27.95
CA ASN A 191 52.51 -1.72 26.83
C ASN A 191 52.00 -2.33 25.50
N TYR A 192 50.87 -3.04 25.52
CA TYR A 192 50.31 -3.81 24.41
C TYR A 192 49.03 -3.19 23.81
N GLY A 193 48.58 -2.03 24.27
CA GLY A 193 47.45 -1.28 23.71
C GLY A 193 46.25 -1.08 24.63
N GLY A 194 46.34 -1.56 25.88
CA GLY A 194 45.36 -1.44 26.94
C GLY A 194 44.44 -2.66 27.10
N ILE A 195 43.87 -2.79 28.29
CA ILE A 195 42.85 -3.78 28.64
C ILE A 195 41.58 -3.03 29.04
N ILE A 196 40.45 -3.43 28.47
CA ILE A 196 39.12 -2.90 28.79
C ILE A 196 38.40 -3.96 29.63
N ASN A 197 38.16 -3.65 30.90
CA ASN A 197 37.43 -4.49 31.84
C ASN A 197 35.99 -3.99 31.95
N LEU A 198 35.02 -4.86 31.71
CA LEU A 198 33.60 -4.56 31.76
C LEU A 198 32.88 -5.42 32.79
N THR A 199 31.95 -4.83 33.53
CA THR A 199 30.97 -5.63 34.28
C THR A 199 29.99 -6.28 33.29
N ASN A 200 29.24 -7.29 33.74
CA ASN A 200 28.14 -7.86 32.94
C ASN A 200 27.10 -6.79 32.54
N ASN A 201 26.83 -5.82 33.42
CA ASN A 201 25.96 -4.70 33.11
C ASN A 201 26.53 -3.82 31.99
N GLY A 202 27.82 -3.47 32.07
CA GLY A 202 28.49 -2.68 31.04
C GLY A 202 28.53 -3.40 29.68
N LEU A 203 28.77 -4.71 29.67
CA LEU A 203 28.73 -5.50 28.44
C LEU A 203 27.32 -5.50 27.81
N ASN A 204 26.28 -5.70 28.62
CA ASN A 204 24.89 -5.67 28.14
C ASN A 204 24.49 -4.30 27.59
N GLN A 205 24.94 -3.20 28.21
CA GLN A 205 24.72 -1.84 27.71
C GLN A 205 25.38 -1.61 26.35
N ILE A 206 26.61 -2.11 26.15
CA ILE A 206 27.29 -2.03 24.84
C ILE A 206 26.50 -2.81 23.78
N ILE A 207 26.06 -4.03 24.08
CA ILE A 207 25.28 -4.85 23.15
C ILE A 207 23.97 -4.14 22.79
N ALA A 208 23.24 -3.63 23.78
CA ALA A 208 22.00 -2.86 23.57
C ALA A 208 22.24 -1.61 22.72
N PHE A 209 23.32 -0.88 22.97
CA PHE A 209 23.71 0.29 22.19
C PHE A 209 24.04 -0.07 20.72
N LEU A 210 24.71 -1.20 20.48
CA LEU A 210 25.01 -1.68 19.14
C LEU A 210 23.73 -2.05 18.36
N VAL A 211 22.79 -2.74 19.02
CA VAL A 211 21.47 -3.04 18.45
C VAL A 211 20.73 -1.75 18.12
N TYR A 212 20.69 -0.77 19.04
CA TYR A 212 20.10 0.54 18.79
C TYR A 212 20.76 1.27 17.61
N LYS A 213 22.09 1.30 17.54
CA LYS A 213 22.84 1.95 16.44
C LYS A 213 22.56 1.27 15.09
N GLN A 214 22.42 -0.06 15.07
CA GLN A 214 22.03 -0.81 13.87
C GLN A 214 20.60 -0.47 13.44
N GLN A 215 19.65 -0.45 14.37
CA GLN A 215 18.26 -0.07 14.11
C GLN A 215 18.15 1.39 13.65
N ALA A 216 18.86 2.33 14.28
CA ALA A 216 18.89 3.74 13.88
C ALA A 216 19.48 3.92 12.46
N LYS A 217 20.54 3.18 12.10
CA LYS A 217 21.08 3.18 10.73
C LYS A 217 20.09 2.59 9.73
N ALA A 218 19.41 1.50 10.07
CA ALA A 218 18.37 0.92 9.22
C ALA A 218 17.23 1.93 9.01
N ALA A 219 16.73 2.55 10.07
CA ALA A 219 15.72 3.61 10.01
C ALA A 219 16.19 4.81 9.15
N THR A 220 17.44 5.24 9.30
CA THR A 220 18.01 6.33 8.47
C THR A 220 18.11 5.92 6.99
N THR A 221 18.44 4.66 6.71
CA THR A 221 18.52 4.11 5.35
C THR A 221 17.14 4.03 4.72
N ILE A 222 16.15 3.53 5.46
CA ILE A 222 14.74 3.52 5.08
C ILE A 222 14.28 4.96 4.83
N GLN A 223 14.52 5.91 5.74
CA GLN A 223 14.18 7.31 5.56
C GLN A 223 14.85 7.94 4.33
N LYS A 224 16.10 7.61 4.02
CA LYS A 224 16.78 8.08 2.79
C LYS A 224 16.15 7.50 1.52
N HIS A 225 15.71 6.24 1.57
CA HIS A 225 14.97 5.61 0.47
C HIS A 225 13.58 6.26 0.31
N TRP A 226 12.85 6.41 1.41
CA TRP A 226 11.49 6.93 1.47
C TRP A 226 11.41 8.41 1.08
N ARG A 227 12.39 9.23 1.48
CA ARG A 227 12.50 10.64 1.06
C ARG A 227 13.00 10.82 -0.38
N GLY A 228 13.25 9.72 -1.09
CA GLY A 228 13.71 9.73 -2.48
C GLY A 228 15.11 10.31 -2.67
N TYR A 229 15.95 10.36 -1.62
CA TYR A 229 17.31 10.92 -1.74
C TYR A 229 18.20 10.07 -2.66
N SER A 230 17.99 8.75 -2.70
CA SER A 230 18.67 7.87 -3.67
C SER A 230 18.17 8.11 -5.09
N SER A 231 16.87 8.33 -5.29
CA SER A 231 16.29 8.66 -6.60
C SER A 231 16.75 10.03 -7.09
N ARG A 232 16.84 11.05 -6.23
CA ARG A 232 17.36 12.40 -6.57
C ARG A 232 18.86 12.42 -6.88
N LYS A 233 19.66 11.54 -6.26
CA LYS A 233 21.09 11.39 -6.57
C LYS A 233 21.31 10.55 -7.84
N LYS A 234 20.43 9.59 -8.14
CA LYS A 234 20.40 8.85 -9.42
C LYS A 234 19.96 9.75 -10.57
N THR A 235 18.92 10.59 -10.42
CA THR A 235 18.51 11.53 -11.48
C THR A 235 19.60 12.55 -11.83
N LYS A 236 20.38 13.03 -10.84
CA LYS A 236 21.57 13.87 -11.13
C LYS A 236 22.71 13.14 -11.86
N ARG A 237 22.75 11.80 -11.86
CA ARG A 237 23.73 10.99 -12.61
C ARG A 237 23.17 10.41 -13.91
N LEU A 238 21.86 10.46 -14.12
CA LEU A 238 21.17 9.91 -15.30
C LEU A 238 21.10 10.88 -16.49
N ASN A 239 21.55 12.14 -16.35
CA ASN A 239 21.75 13.06 -17.49
C ASN A 239 22.92 12.67 -18.43
N LYS A 240 23.32 11.40 -18.47
CA LYS A 240 24.31 10.87 -19.41
C LYS A 240 23.95 9.44 -19.82
N LYS A 241 22.83 9.29 -20.54
CA LYS A 241 22.62 8.42 -21.72
C LYS A 241 21.10 8.19 -21.96
N PRO A 242 20.56 8.48 -23.15
CA PRO A 242 19.13 8.34 -23.48
C PRO A 242 18.64 6.90 -23.70
N SER A 243 19.40 5.85 -23.37
CA SER A 243 19.06 4.49 -23.80
C SER A 243 18.11 3.71 -22.87
N ARG A 244 17.96 4.08 -21.59
CA ARG A 244 17.14 3.30 -20.62
C ARG A 244 15.67 3.72 -20.52
N GLU A 245 15.36 4.94 -20.95
CA GLU A 245 13.98 5.48 -20.85
C GLU A 245 13.09 4.85 -21.95
N ILE A 246 13.63 4.72 -23.17
CA ILE A 246 12.96 4.07 -24.31
C ILE A 246 12.62 2.60 -24.01
N GLU A 247 13.53 1.89 -23.34
CA GLU A 247 13.33 0.47 -22.99
C GLU A 247 12.21 0.30 -21.94
N THR A 248 12.13 1.22 -20.97
CA THR A 248 11.08 1.20 -19.93
C THR A 248 9.70 1.47 -20.54
N ASP A 249 9.60 2.46 -21.43
CA ASP A 249 8.35 2.79 -22.11
C ASP A 249 7.87 1.64 -23.02
N ARG A 250 8.82 0.95 -23.69
CA ARG A 250 8.52 -0.24 -24.49
C ARG A 250 7.97 -1.38 -23.62
N LEU A 251 8.58 -1.65 -22.46
CA LEU A 251 8.10 -2.68 -21.54
C LEU A 251 6.69 -2.40 -21.04
N LEU A 252 6.41 -1.16 -20.64
CA LEU A 252 5.08 -0.73 -20.19
C LEU A 252 4.03 -0.89 -21.30
N TYR A 253 4.37 -0.56 -22.54
CA TYR A 253 3.48 -0.76 -23.68
C TYR A 253 3.11 -2.24 -23.87
N LEU A 254 4.09 -3.15 -23.83
CA LEU A 254 3.84 -4.57 -24.00
C LEU A 254 3.01 -5.16 -22.87
N GLU A 255 3.31 -4.81 -21.62
CA GLU A 255 2.51 -5.22 -20.46
C GLU A 255 1.07 -4.75 -20.59
N GLN A 256 0.86 -3.48 -20.96
CA GLN A 256 -0.47 -2.92 -21.15
C GLN A 256 -1.22 -3.68 -22.25
N TYR A 257 -0.56 -3.95 -23.39
CA TYR A 257 -1.18 -4.63 -24.52
C TYR A 257 -1.62 -6.07 -24.18
N VAL A 258 -0.76 -6.83 -23.48
CA VAL A 258 -1.08 -8.17 -22.98
C VAL A 258 -2.22 -8.12 -21.98
N ASN A 259 -2.22 -7.14 -21.07
CA ASN A 259 -3.27 -6.97 -20.08
C ASN A 259 -4.63 -6.61 -20.73
N GLU A 260 -4.64 -5.80 -21.78
CA GLU A 260 -5.85 -5.51 -22.56
C GLU A 260 -6.45 -6.78 -23.18
N ILE A 261 -5.64 -7.63 -23.82
CA ILE A 261 -6.10 -8.93 -24.34
C ILE A 261 -6.64 -9.81 -23.21
N SER A 262 -5.93 -9.84 -22.09
CA SER A 262 -6.30 -10.60 -20.89
C SER A 262 -7.67 -10.19 -20.35
N ILE A 263 -7.92 -8.88 -20.23
CA ILE A 263 -9.21 -8.32 -19.78
C ILE A 263 -10.33 -8.65 -20.77
N LEU A 264 -10.10 -8.41 -22.07
CA LEU A 264 -11.11 -8.70 -23.11
C LEU A 264 -11.52 -10.19 -23.10
N TYR A 265 -10.56 -11.09 -22.90
CA TYR A 265 -10.84 -12.51 -22.77
C TYR A 265 -11.64 -12.85 -21.49
N ASP A 266 -11.25 -12.27 -20.35
CA ASP A 266 -11.93 -12.44 -19.07
C ASP A 266 -13.39 -11.94 -19.11
N ASP A 267 -13.65 -10.86 -19.85
CA ASP A 267 -14.99 -10.32 -20.09
C ASP A 267 -15.86 -11.29 -20.90
N ILE A 268 -15.30 -11.93 -21.93
CA ILE A 268 -16.01 -12.96 -22.71
C ILE A 268 -16.37 -14.16 -21.83
N LEU A 269 -15.44 -14.58 -20.96
CA LEU A 269 -15.71 -15.65 -20.00
C LEU A 269 -16.83 -15.28 -19.00
N HIS A 270 -17.02 -13.98 -18.70
CA HIS A 270 -18.12 -13.51 -17.85
C HIS A 270 -19.45 -13.42 -18.61
N ALA A 271 -19.44 -12.91 -19.83
CA ALA A 271 -20.66 -12.63 -20.60
C ALA A 271 -21.42 -13.91 -21.00
N GLN A 272 -20.71 -15.01 -21.30
CA GLN A 272 -21.32 -16.23 -21.85
C GLN A 272 -22.25 -16.99 -20.88
N ARG A 273 -22.29 -16.66 -19.58
CA ARG A 273 -23.23 -17.33 -18.65
C ARG A 273 -24.70 -16.94 -18.88
N ASN A 274 -24.96 -15.81 -19.53
CA ASN A 274 -26.31 -15.22 -19.59
C ASN A 274 -26.90 -15.15 -21.00
N SER A 275 -26.14 -15.49 -22.05
CA SER A 275 -26.60 -15.33 -23.44
C SER A 275 -26.91 -16.68 -24.10
N ASN A 276 -28.19 -17.00 -24.24
CA ASN A 276 -28.67 -18.10 -25.10
C ASN A 276 -28.64 -17.73 -26.61
N ASN A 277 -28.12 -16.55 -26.95
CA ASN A 277 -28.07 -16.07 -28.33
C ASN A 277 -26.85 -16.66 -29.04
N ALA A 278 -27.06 -17.25 -30.22
CA ALA A 278 -26.01 -17.85 -31.04
C ALA A 278 -25.07 -16.83 -31.72
N ALA A 279 -25.36 -15.53 -31.60
CA ALA A 279 -24.53 -14.48 -32.19
C ALA A 279 -23.35 -14.11 -31.27
N PRO A 280 -22.14 -13.90 -31.83
CA PRO A 280 -20.98 -13.48 -31.04
C PRO A 280 -21.25 -12.13 -30.38
N SER A 281 -20.82 -11.99 -29.13
CA SER A 281 -20.99 -10.73 -28.41
C SER A 281 -20.11 -9.63 -28.99
N ASN A 282 -20.45 -8.35 -28.78
CA ASN A 282 -19.58 -7.24 -29.23
C ASN A 282 -18.17 -7.34 -28.64
N ASN A 283 -18.04 -7.78 -27.38
CA ASN A 283 -16.74 -8.00 -26.73
C ASN A 283 -15.95 -9.14 -27.38
N GLU A 284 -16.64 -10.19 -27.82
CA GLU A 284 -16.03 -11.30 -28.58
C GLU A 284 -15.52 -10.83 -29.95
N ILE A 285 -16.29 -9.99 -30.64
CA ILE A 285 -15.85 -9.37 -31.91
C ILE A 285 -14.61 -8.49 -31.67
N ILE A 286 -14.62 -7.64 -30.64
CA ILE A 286 -13.50 -6.77 -30.28
C ILE A 286 -12.26 -7.59 -29.94
N PHE A 287 -12.42 -8.63 -29.13
CA PHE A 287 -11.35 -9.54 -28.76
C PHE A 287 -10.77 -10.25 -29.98
N MET A 288 -11.61 -10.83 -30.84
CA MET A 288 -11.14 -11.51 -32.06
C MET A 288 -10.42 -10.54 -32.99
N LYS A 289 -10.88 -9.29 -33.09
CA LYS A 289 -10.19 -8.23 -33.86
C LYS A 289 -8.84 -7.87 -33.26
N LYS A 290 -8.73 -7.80 -31.92
CA LYS A 290 -7.47 -7.51 -31.22
C LYS A 290 -6.50 -8.69 -31.33
N LEU A 291 -6.98 -9.92 -31.09
CA LEU A 291 -6.19 -11.15 -31.15
C LEU A 291 -5.56 -11.34 -32.53
N ASN A 292 -6.33 -11.15 -33.60
CA ASN A 292 -5.84 -11.27 -34.99
C ASN A 292 -5.11 -10.02 -35.51
N ASN A 293 -4.89 -9.00 -34.67
CA ASN A 293 -4.16 -7.81 -35.08
C ASN A 293 -2.67 -8.17 -35.31
N PRO A 294 -2.03 -7.72 -36.42
CA PRO A 294 -0.58 -7.84 -36.65
C PRO A 294 0.27 -7.47 -35.42
N GLU A 295 -0.17 -6.47 -34.67
CA GLU A 295 0.47 -6.02 -33.44
C GLU A 295 0.54 -7.11 -32.37
N THR A 296 -0.47 -7.97 -32.24
CA THR A 296 -0.46 -9.07 -31.25
C THR A 296 0.68 -10.05 -31.50
N TYR A 297 0.96 -10.37 -32.76
CA TYR A 297 2.05 -11.24 -33.15
C TYR A 297 3.41 -10.59 -32.84
N ARG A 298 3.56 -9.30 -33.18
CA ARG A 298 4.75 -8.50 -32.88
C ARG A 298 4.99 -8.42 -31.37
N VAL A 299 3.97 -8.04 -30.60
CA VAL A 299 4.02 -7.95 -29.13
C VAL A 299 4.41 -9.28 -28.53
N CYS A 300 3.80 -10.39 -28.97
CA CYS A 300 4.14 -11.72 -28.48
C CYS A 300 5.61 -12.07 -28.75
N ASN A 301 6.09 -11.86 -29.98
CA ASN A 301 7.47 -12.13 -30.35
C ASN A 301 8.46 -11.26 -29.55
N ASP A 302 8.22 -9.95 -29.48
CA ASP A 302 9.05 -9.01 -28.73
C ASP A 302 9.12 -9.36 -27.25
N PHE A 303 7.97 -9.72 -26.66
CA PHE A 303 7.88 -10.09 -25.25
C PHE A 303 8.67 -11.37 -24.94
N LEU A 304 8.52 -12.40 -25.77
CA LEU A 304 9.26 -13.67 -25.61
C LEU A 304 10.76 -13.48 -25.81
N ASN A 305 11.18 -12.69 -26.82
CA ASN A 305 12.59 -12.43 -27.08
C ASN A 305 13.24 -11.64 -25.93
N MET A 306 12.58 -10.59 -25.44
CA MET A 306 13.12 -9.84 -24.30
C MET A 306 13.17 -10.66 -23.01
N ILE A 307 12.21 -11.57 -22.79
CA ILE A 307 12.29 -12.50 -21.66
C ILE A 307 13.49 -13.44 -21.81
N ALA A 308 13.73 -13.97 -23.02
CA ALA A 308 14.90 -14.82 -23.27
C ALA A 308 16.21 -14.07 -22.99
N GLU A 309 16.34 -12.83 -23.50
CA GLU A 309 17.48 -11.95 -23.23
C GLU A 309 17.66 -11.67 -21.73
N PHE A 310 16.57 -11.46 -21.01
CA PHE A 310 16.58 -11.19 -19.58
C PHE A 310 17.03 -12.41 -18.75
N GLU A 311 16.65 -13.62 -19.16
CA GLU A 311 17.00 -14.86 -18.45
C GLU A 311 18.45 -15.31 -18.69
N ASP A 312 19.04 -14.95 -19.83
CA ASP A 312 20.45 -15.19 -20.12
C ASP A 312 21.38 -14.27 -19.31
N HIS A 313 20.86 -13.22 -18.68
CA HIS A 313 21.66 -12.28 -17.90
C HIS A 313 22.15 -12.89 -16.56
N PRO A 314 23.47 -13.08 -16.33
CA PRO A 314 24.01 -13.81 -15.18
C PRO A 314 23.63 -13.23 -13.81
N GLN A 315 23.42 -11.91 -13.76
CA GLN A 315 23.10 -11.21 -12.51
C GLN A 315 21.71 -11.57 -11.96
N MET A 316 20.76 -11.92 -12.82
CA MET A 316 19.39 -12.22 -12.38
C MET A 316 19.26 -13.63 -11.83
N LYS A 317 20.09 -14.59 -12.29
CA LYS A 317 20.19 -15.92 -11.67
C LYS A 317 20.53 -15.83 -10.18
N ASN A 318 21.34 -14.85 -9.78
CA ASN A 318 21.71 -14.64 -8.38
C ASN A 318 20.63 -13.89 -7.57
N GLN A 319 19.82 -13.04 -8.20
CA GLN A 319 18.76 -12.31 -7.49
C GLN A 319 17.54 -13.17 -7.13
N ARG A 320 17.29 -14.27 -7.87
CA ARG A 320 16.17 -15.20 -7.63
C ARG A 320 16.14 -15.80 -6.21
N MET A 321 17.24 -15.76 -5.45
CA MET A 321 17.31 -16.31 -4.08
C MET A 321 17.33 -15.28 -2.93
N THR A 322 17.45 -13.98 -3.22
CA THR A 322 17.48 -12.95 -2.17
C THR A 322 16.07 -12.51 -1.79
N VAL A 323 15.37 -13.32 -0.99
CA VAL A 323 14.06 -12.97 -0.42
C VAL A 323 14.24 -11.88 0.64
N LEU A 324 13.68 -10.68 0.41
CA LEU A 324 13.60 -9.67 1.46
C LEU A 324 12.67 -10.18 2.59
N PRO A 325 13.11 -10.12 3.87
CA PRO A 325 12.26 -10.49 4.99
C PRO A 325 11.18 -9.42 5.18
N GLY A 326 10.00 -9.66 4.61
CA GLY A 326 8.86 -8.75 4.72
C GLY A 326 7.54 -9.45 4.42
N THR A 327 6.78 -9.72 5.49
CA THR A 327 5.45 -10.38 5.55
C THR A 327 5.44 -11.90 5.30
N MET A 328 4.89 -12.66 6.27
CA MET A 328 4.87 -14.13 6.25
C MET A 328 4.02 -14.71 5.11
N GLU A 329 2.96 -14.01 4.68
CA GLU A 329 2.04 -14.52 3.66
C GLU A 329 2.72 -14.65 2.28
N TYR A 330 3.58 -13.70 1.91
CA TYR A 330 4.32 -13.73 0.65
C TYR A 330 5.43 -14.79 0.61
N GLN A 331 5.99 -15.13 1.78
CA GLN A 331 6.94 -16.23 1.87
C GLN A 331 6.26 -17.56 1.57
N ASN A 332 5.01 -17.74 2.00
CA ASN A 332 4.28 -18.99 1.75
C ASN A 332 4.00 -19.24 0.27
N THR A 333 3.62 -18.23 -0.52
CA THR A 333 3.34 -18.41 -1.96
C THR A 333 4.58 -18.75 -2.75
N MET A 334 5.68 -18.05 -2.49
CA MET A 334 6.98 -18.34 -3.11
C MET A 334 7.46 -19.75 -2.76
N MET A 335 7.39 -20.14 -1.49
CA MET A 335 7.81 -21.48 -1.04
C MET A 335 6.98 -22.59 -1.69
N MET A 336 5.65 -22.42 -1.78
CA MET A 336 4.80 -23.38 -2.49
C MET A 336 5.18 -23.49 -3.97
N TYR A 337 5.43 -22.37 -4.65
CA TYR A 337 5.84 -22.41 -6.05
C TYR A 337 7.18 -23.15 -6.22
N MET A 338 8.18 -22.83 -5.40
CA MET A 338 9.50 -23.48 -5.44
C MET A 338 9.43 -24.98 -5.13
N GLU A 339 8.52 -25.41 -4.26
CA GLU A 339 8.30 -26.82 -3.96
C GLU A 339 7.59 -27.57 -5.10
N TYR A 340 6.55 -26.98 -5.69
CA TYR A 340 5.67 -27.68 -6.62
C TYR A 340 6.06 -27.53 -8.09
N ALA A 341 6.70 -26.41 -8.49
CA ALA A 341 7.06 -26.18 -9.89
C ALA A 341 8.01 -27.25 -10.46
N PRO A 342 9.06 -27.70 -9.76
CA PRO A 342 9.92 -28.79 -10.25
C PRO A 342 9.17 -30.12 -10.43
N LYS A 343 8.22 -30.42 -9.53
CA LYS A 343 7.39 -31.64 -9.60
C LYS A 343 6.48 -31.61 -10.83
N VAL A 344 5.88 -30.46 -11.12
CA VAL A 344 5.06 -30.26 -12.33
C VAL A 344 5.92 -30.33 -13.58
N LEU A 345 7.11 -29.73 -13.60
CA LEU A 345 8.04 -29.82 -14.74
C LEU A 345 8.49 -31.26 -15.04
N ALA A 346 8.86 -32.02 -14.01
CA ALA A 346 9.20 -33.43 -14.17
C ALA A 346 8.01 -34.23 -14.73
N TRP A 347 6.79 -33.94 -14.27
CA TRP A 347 5.58 -34.55 -14.82
C TRP A 347 5.35 -34.17 -16.30
N ILE A 348 5.46 -32.89 -16.68
CA ILE A 348 5.35 -32.46 -18.07
C ILE A 348 6.39 -33.17 -18.95
N SER A 349 7.63 -33.27 -18.46
CA SER A 349 8.72 -33.95 -19.15
C SER A 349 8.38 -35.41 -19.44
N ASN A 350 7.82 -36.12 -18.45
CA ASN A 350 7.40 -37.50 -18.60
C ASN A 350 6.20 -37.68 -19.53
N VAL A 351 5.22 -36.77 -19.49
CA VAL A 351 4.01 -36.83 -20.31
C VAL A 351 4.31 -36.53 -21.78
N LEU A 352 5.18 -35.56 -22.04
CA LEU A 352 5.49 -35.12 -23.41
C LEU A 352 6.76 -35.75 -23.98
N HIS A 353 7.51 -36.51 -23.18
CA HIS A 353 8.83 -37.03 -23.54
C HIS A 353 9.82 -35.93 -23.98
N ILE A 354 9.78 -34.77 -23.32
CA ILE A 354 10.67 -33.62 -23.58
C ILE A 354 11.58 -33.43 -22.38
N SER A 355 12.90 -33.38 -22.58
CA SER A 355 13.85 -33.07 -21.52
C SER A 355 14.01 -31.55 -21.33
N PHE A 356 13.81 -31.06 -20.12
CA PHE A 356 14.07 -29.66 -19.75
C PHE A 356 15.42 -29.51 -19.07
N LYS A 357 16.03 -28.32 -19.13
CA LYS A 357 17.28 -28.07 -18.41
C LYS A 357 17.00 -27.99 -16.91
N PRO A 358 17.92 -28.45 -16.03
CA PRO A 358 17.69 -28.59 -14.59
C PRO A 358 17.45 -27.28 -13.81
N ASN A 359 17.44 -26.12 -14.47
CA ASN A 359 17.21 -24.81 -13.87
C ASN A 359 16.17 -23.97 -14.64
N GLU A 360 15.46 -24.57 -15.60
CA GLU A 360 14.40 -23.85 -16.31
C GLU A 360 13.20 -23.65 -15.39
N ASP A 361 12.68 -22.41 -15.37
CA ASP A 361 11.50 -22.06 -14.59
C ASP A 361 10.22 -22.54 -15.32
N LEU A 362 9.22 -22.99 -14.57
CA LEU A 362 7.97 -23.50 -15.14
C LEU A 362 7.29 -22.46 -16.03
N LEU A 363 7.25 -21.19 -15.62
CA LEU A 363 6.63 -20.15 -16.45
C LEU A 363 7.38 -19.97 -17.75
N PHE A 364 8.71 -19.97 -17.73
CA PHE A 364 9.53 -19.81 -18.92
C PHE A 364 9.17 -20.85 -19.99
N ILE A 365 9.08 -22.11 -19.60
CA ILE A 365 8.74 -23.23 -20.50
C ILE A 365 7.32 -23.11 -21.05
N LEU A 366 6.37 -22.58 -20.26
CA LEU A 366 4.97 -22.49 -20.65
C LEU A 366 4.64 -21.25 -21.50
N ARG A 367 5.49 -20.20 -21.48
CA ARG A 367 5.22 -18.90 -22.13
C ARG A 367 5.05 -18.95 -23.65
N SER A 368 5.67 -19.90 -24.34
CA SER A 368 5.46 -20.05 -25.79
C SER A 368 4.06 -20.60 -26.14
N GLY A 369 3.36 -21.18 -25.15
CA GLY A 369 2.09 -21.87 -25.34
C GLY A 369 2.19 -23.25 -26.02
N ASP A 370 3.35 -23.63 -26.55
CA ASP A 370 3.54 -24.92 -27.24
C ASP A 370 3.34 -26.10 -26.31
N ILE A 371 3.98 -26.04 -25.14
CA ILE A 371 3.89 -27.09 -24.12
C ILE A 371 2.45 -27.23 -23.63
N LEU A 372 1.72 -26.11 -23.48
CA LEU A 372 0.30 -26.13 -23.11
C LEU A 372 -0.55 -26.81 -24.19
N CYS A 373 -0.34 -26.48 -25.47
CA CYS A 373 -1.04 -27.12 -26.59
C CYS A 373 -0.71 -28.61 -26.71
N ARG A 374 0.56 -29.00 -26.52
CA ARG A 374 0.99 -30.41 -26.53
C ARG A 374 0.37 -31.19 -25.37
N LEU A 375 0.33 -30.60 -24.17
CA LEU A 375 -0.36 -31.20 -23.02
C LEU A 375 -1.84 -31.40 -23.32
N ALA A 376 -2.52 -30.38 -23.87
CA ALA A 376 -3.92 -30.48 -24.27
C ALA A 376 -4.18 -31.67 -25.21
N CYS A 377 -3.40 -31.80 -26.29
CA CYS A 377 -3.55 -32.89 -27.26
C CYS A 377 -3.19 -34.26 -26.66
N THR A 378 -2.18 -34.32 -25.80
CA THR A 378 -1.73 -35.59 -25.17
C THR A 378 -2.72 -36.10 -24.12
N LEU A 379 -3.27 -35.19 -23.31
CA LEU A 379 -4.25 -35.53 -22.27
C LEU A 379 -5.63 -35.84 -22.86
N TYR A 380 -5.98 -35.21 -23.98
CA TYR A 380 -7.27 -35.38 -24.65
C TYR A 380 -7.05 -35.69 -26.13
N GLN A 381 -6.93 -36.97 -26.46
CA GLN A 381 -6.63 -37.45 -27.82
C GLN A 381 -7.59 -36.98 -28.93
N ARG A 382 -8.79 -36.50 -28.56
CA ARG A 382 -9.77 -35.93 -29.50
C ARG A 382 -9.51 -34.46 -29.83
N VAL A 383 -8.60 -33.81 -29.13
CA VAL A 383 -8.27 -32.41 -29.30
C VAL A 383 -7.09 -32.31 -30.25
N GLU A 384 -7.32 -31.69 -31.40
CA GLU A 384 -6.28 -31.34 -32.36
C GLU A 384 -5.99 -29.84 -32.26
N CYS A 385 -4.71 -29.48 -32.29
CA CYS A 385 -4.28 -28.08 -32.22
C CYS A 385 -3.44 -27.72 -33.44
N HIS A 386 -4.06 -27.09 -34.44
CA HIS A 386 -3.39 -26.60 -35.64
C HIS A 386 -2.42 -25.43 -35.39
N LEU A 387 -2.39 -24.89 -34.16
CA LEU A 387 -1.45 -23.84 -33.78
C LEU A 387 -0.05 -24.39 -33.44
N LEU A 388 0.10 -25.71 -33.23
CA LEU A 388 1.39 -26.31 -32.89
C LEU A 388 2.44 -26.15 -34.01
N ASP A 389 2.00 -26.09 -35.26
CA ASP A 389 2.88 -25.90 -36.42
C ASP A 389 3.18 -24.41 -36.69
N LYS A 390 2.62 -23.50 -35.89
CA LYS A 390 2.82 -22.06 -36.02
C LYS A 390 4.02 -21.60 -35.20
N SER A 391 4.64 -20.50 -35.65
CA SER A 391 5.77 -19.80 -35.04
C SER A 391 5.48 -19.31 -33.61
N LEU A 392 6.52 -18.82 -32.92
CA LEU A 392 6.44 -18.29 -31.55
C LEU A 392 5.58 -17.03 -31.43
N GLU A 393 5.40 -16.28 -32.52
CA GLU A 393 4.53 -15.10 -32.57
C GLU A 393 3.04 -15.45 -32.30
N TYR A 394 2.66 -16.72 -32.46
CA TYR A 394 1.33 -17.23 -32.11
C TYR A 394 1.21 -17.65 -30.64
N GLY A 395 2.17 -17.31 -29.77
CA GLY A 395 2.18 -17.72 -28.36
C GLY A 395 0.90 -17.33 -27.61
N ILE A 396 0.43 -16.10 -27.76
CA ILE A 396 -0.85 -15.64 -27.17
C ILE A 396 -2.04 -16.48 -27.66
N HIS A 397 -2.08 -16.85 -28.94
CA HIS A 397 -3.14 -17.67 -29.53
C HIS A 397 -3.13 -19.10 -28.96
N LYS A 398 -1.93 -19.68 -28.82
CA LYS A 398 -1.72 -21.00 -28.20
C LYS A 398 -2.18 -21.03 -26.74
N ILE A 399 -1.89 -19.95 -25.99
CA ILE A 399 -2.35 -19.79 -24.61
C ILE A 399 -3.89 -19.71 -24.55
N ILE A 400 -4.51 -18.90 -25.42
CA ILE A 400 -5.97 -18.77 -25.46
C ILE A 400 -6.65 -20.08 -25.86
N PHE A 401 -6.09 -20.82 -26.84
CA PHE A 401 -6.57 -22.16 -27.19
C PHE A 401 -6.61 -23.09 -25.98
N PHE A 402 -5.52 -23.10 -25.19
CA PHE A 402 -5.45 -23.90 -23.98
C PHE A 402 -6.49 -23.49 -22.93
N LEU A 403 -6.71 -22.19 -22.73
CA LEU A 403 -7.70 -21.68 -21.79
C LEU A 403 -9.15 -22.00 -22.24
N GLU A 404 -9.46 -21.88 -23.53
CA GLU A 404 -10.76 -22.29 -24.09
C GLU A 404 -10.99 -23.79 -23.95
N LEU A 405 -9.96 -24.63 -24.12
CA LEU A 405 -10.07 -26.05 -23.81
C LEU A 405 -10.41 -26.26 -22.33
N CYS A 406 -9.66 -25.64 -21.40
CA CYS A 406 -9.91 -25.78 -19.97
C CYS A 406 -11.34 -25.38 -19.58
N LYS A 407 -11.86 -24.32 -20.20
CA LYS A 407 -13.24 -23.85 -20.06
C LYS A 407 -14.26 -24.85 -20.61
N SER A 408 -14.03 -25.42 -21.80
CA SER A 408 -14.91 -26.45 -22.40
C SER A 408 -14.98 -27.72 -21.54
N LEU A 409 -13.92 -28.02 -20.80
CA LEU A 409 -13.83 -29.10 -19.82
C LEU A 409 -14.46 -28.73 -18.46
N HIS A 410 -15.11 -27.57 -18.36
CA HIS A 410 -15.73 -27.06 -17.14
C HIS A 410 -14.78 -26.96 -15.93
N ILE A 411 -13.48 -26.72 -16.18
CA ILE A 411 -12.54 -26.41 -15.09
C ILE A 411 -12.98 -25.09 -14.45
N LYS A 412 -13.07 -25.07 -13.12
CA LYS A 412 -13.52 -23.90 -12.37
C LYS A 412 -12.66 -22.69 -12.74
N ARG A 413 -13.31 -21.59 -13.12
CA ARG A 413 -12.66 -20.33 -13.50
C ARG A 413 -11.64 -19.83 -12.47
N ALA A 414 -11.94 -19.94 -11.18
CA ALA A 414 -11.02 -19.54 -10.10
C ALA A 414 -9.69 -20.33 -10.07
N LEU A 415 -9.59 -21.41 -10.85
CA LEU A 415 -8.38 -22.21 -11.02
C LEU A 415 -7.66 -21.92 -12.33
N LEU A 416 -8.23 -21.11 -13.24
CA LEU A 416 -7.62 -20.75 -14.51
C LEU A 416 -6.77 -19.50 -14.35
N PHE A 417 -5.59 -19.52 -14.95
CA PHE A 417 -4.75 -18.34 -15.10
C PHE A 417 -5.28 -17.42 -16.21
N LYS A 418 -4.96 -16.13 -16.13
CA LYS A 418 -5.19 -15.16 -17.21
C LYS A 418 -3.97 -15.04 -18.11
N VAL A 419 -4.12 -14.57 -19.35
CA VAL A 419 -2.98 -14.42 -20.28
C VAL A 419 -1.85 -13.57 -19.65
N SER A 420 -2.21 -12.52 -18.91
CA SER A 420 -1.28 -11.68 -18.17
C SER A 420 -0.58 -12.36 -16.98
N ASP A 421 -1.13 -13.45 -16.43
CA ASP A 421 -0.46 -14.23 -15.36
C ASP A 421 0.72 -15.04 -15.90
N LEU A 422 0.60 -15.55 -17.13
CA LEU A 422 1.66 -16.34 -17.77
C LEU A 422 2.70 -15.45 -18.45
N LEU A 423 2.25 -14.37 -19.08
CA LEU A 423 3.07 -13.34 -19.70
C LEU A 423 3.33 -12.18 -18.72
N VAL A 424 3.69 -12.52 -17.48
CA VAL A 424 4.15 -11.55 -16.47
C VAL A 424 5.67 -11.46 -16.51
N TRP A 425 6.24 -10.26 -16.36
CA TRP A 425 7.68 -10.11 -16.24
C TRP A 425 8.20 -10.75 -14.94
N PRO A 426 9.42 -11.33 -14.95
CA PRO A 426 10.00 -11.93 -13.75
C PRO A 426 10.01 -10.99 -12.52
N ASP A 427 10.22 -9.70 -12.74
CA ASP A 427 10.27 -8.67 -11.68
C ASP A 427 8.88 -8.21 -11.23
N ALA A 428 7.85 -8.39 -12.06
CA ALA A 428 6.48 -7.98 -11.76
C ALA A 428 5.73 -9.00 -10.87
N ASP A 429 6.22 -10.24 -10.75
CA ASP A 429 5.69 -11.27 -9.84
C ASP A 429 6.73 -11.75 -8.81
N PRO A 430 7.21 -10.85 -7.90
CA PRO A 430 8.24 -11.19 -6.93
C PRO A 430 7.78 -12.24 -5.91
N HIS A 431 6.47 -12.45 -5.78
CA HIS A 431 5.87 -13.37 -4.81
C HIS A 431 5.33 -14.66 -5.46
N LYS A 432 5.54 -14.83 -6.78
CA LYS A 432 5.10 -15.99 -7.55
C LYS A 432 3.59 -16.27 -7.45
N LYS A 433 2.77 -15.22 -7.30
CA LYS A 433 1.31 -15.35 -7.22
C LYS A 433 0.73 -15.81 -8.55
N SER A 434 1.05 -15.12 -9.64
CA SER A 434 0.62 -15.49 -10.99
C SER A 434 1.20 -16.85 -11.38
N ALA A 435 2.46 -17.09 -11.04
CA ALA A 435 3.11 -18.39 -11.25
C ALA A 435 2.37 -19.56 -10.57
N LEU A 436 1.90 -19.35 -9.33
CA LEU A 436 1.14 -20.35 -8.59
C LEU A 436 -0.26 -20.60 -9.19
N ILE A 437 -0.90 -19.58 -9.78
CA ILE A 437 -2.18 -19.75 -10.49
C ILE A 437 -1.99 -20.59 -11.76
N VAL A 438 -0.93 -20.34 -12.53
CA VAL A 438 -0.57 -21.16 -13.71
C VAL A 438 -0.37 -22.62 -13.29
N LEU A 439 0.41 -22.85 -12.23
CA LEU A 439 0.65 -24.18 -11.68
C LEU A 439 -0.66 -24.89 -11.25
N ARG A 440 -1.57 -24.17 -10.59
CA ARG A 440 -2.89 -24.70 -10.21
C ARG A 440 -3.75 -25.07 -11.41
N THR A 441 -3.68 -24.30 -12.50
CA THR A 441 -4.41 -24.60 -13.74
C THR A 441 -3.95 -25.92 -14.34
N VAL A 442 -2.63 -26.13 -14.45
CA VAL A 442 -2.05 -27.38 -14.98
C VAL A 442 -2.45 -28.59 -14.13
N ILE A 443 -2.39 -28.46 -12.80
CA ILE A 443 -2.83 -29.52 -11.87
C ILE A 443 -4.34 -29.79 -12.01
N ALA A 444 -5.16 -28.75 -12.19
CA ALA A 444 -6.59 -28.91 -12.39
C ALA A 444 -6.90 -29.66 -13.69
N LEU A 445 -6.17 -29.35 -14.77
CA LEU A 445 -6.30 -30.04 -16.05
C LEU A 445 -5.93 -31.52 -15.95
N GLU A 446 -4.82 -31.84 -15.29
CA GLU A 446 -4.38 -33.23 -15.05
C GLU A 446 -5.44 -34.03 -14.26
N LYS A 447 -5.96 -33.45 -13.18
CA LYS A 447 -7.02 -34.07 -12.38
C LYS A 447 -8.29 -34.31 -13.19
N HIS A 448 -8.64 -33.36 -14.07
CA HIS A 448 -9.79 -33.51 -14.95
C HIS A 448 -9.56 -34.61 -16.00
N ALA A 449 -8.38 -34.68 -16.59
CA ALA A 449 -8.03 -35.69 -17.59
C ALA A 449 -8.14 -37.10 -17.00
N ARG A 450 -7.64 -37.30 -15.77
CA ARG A 450 -7.78 -38.59 -15.06
C ARG A 450 -9.23 -38.96 -14.77
N LYS A 451 -10.05 -38.00 -14.36
CA LYS A 451 -11.50 -38.23 -14.20
C LYS A 451 -12.17 -38.61 -15.53
N SER A 452 -11.62 -38.14 -16.64
CA SER A 452 -12.06 -38.46 -18.00
C SER A 452 -11.47 -39.77 -18.53
N GLY A 453 -10.73 -40.53 -17.71
CA GLY A 453 -10.20 -41.85 -18.05
C GLY A 453 -8.76 -41.87 -18.56
N TRP A 454 -8.04 -40.75 -18.56
CA TRP A 454 -6.61 -40.72 -18.91
C TRP A 454 -5.76 -41.48 -17.87
N GLN A 455 -4.91 -42.40 -18.32
CA GLN A 455 -4.13 -43.33 -17.48
C GLN A 455 -2.62 -43.02 -17.43
N GLY A 456 -2.22 -41.80 -17.80
CA GLY A 456 -0.81 -41.42 -17.84
C GLY A 456 -0.18 -41.15 -16.46
N PRO A 457 1.10 -40.70 -16.44
CA PRO A 457 1.80 -40.32 -15.22
C PRO A 457 1.02 -39.31 -14.38
N THR A 458 1.15 -39.37 -13.06
CA THR A 458 0.36 -38.57 -12.11
C THR A 458 1.22 -37.53 -11.41
N ILE A 459 0.71 -36.32 -11.20
CA ILE A 459 1.42 -35.29 -10.41
C ILE A 459 1.35 -35.67 -8.92
N ASP A 460 2.44 -36.20 -8.37
CA ASP A 460 2.56 -36.45 -6.93
C ASP A 460 3.14 -35.22 -6.21
N LEU A 461 2.25 -34.44 -5.59
CA LEU A 461 2.64 -33.28 -4.78
C LEU A 461 3.14 -33.70 -3.39
N LYS A 462 2.76 -34.89 -2.89
CA LYS A 462 3.04 -35.36 -1.53
C LYS A 462 4.35 -36.12 -1.40
N ALA A 463 4.95 -36.54 -2.52
CA ALA A 463 6.29 -37.11 -2.51
C ALA A 463 7.24 -36.15 -1.78
N LYS A 464 7.66 -36.54 -0.57
CA LYS A 464 8.84 -35.97 0.05
C LYS A 464 9.95 -36.23 -0.95
N VAL A 465 10.63 -35.18 -1.38
CA VAL A 465 11.83 -35.33 -2.20
C VAL A 465 12.83 -36.08 -1.32
N SER A 466 12.85 -37.40 -1.41
CA SER A 466 13.99 -38.19 -0.97
C SER A 466 15.10 -37.76 -1.90
N LEU A 467 15.86 -36.76 -1.47
CA LEU A 467 17.14 -36.39 -2.07
C LEU A 467 18.10 -37.57 -1.82
N ASP A 468 17.87 -38.69 -2.50
CA ASP A 468 18.90 -39.68 -2.80
C ASP A 468 19.78 -39.06 -3.89
N LEU A 469 20.50 -38.01 -3.50
CA LEU A 469 21.75 -37.66 -4.17
C LEU A 469 22.70 -38.81 -3.85
N GLY A 470 22.83 -39.73 -4.81
CA GLY A 470 23.73 -40.85 -4.75
C GLY A 470 25.17 -40.41 -4.45
N VAL A 471 25.53 -40.41 -3.17
CA VAL A 471 26.90 -40.60 -2.71
C VAL A 471 27.04 -42.09 -2.48
N SER A 472 27.44 -42.78 -3.54
CA SER A 472 28.01 -44.11 -3.45
C SER A 472 29.29 -44.05 -2.59
N SER A 473 29.23 -44.48 -1.34
CA SER A 473 30.33 -45.20 -0.67
C SER A 473 29.93 -45.74 0.71
N ARG A 474 30.00 -47.07 0.81
CA ARG A 474 30.35 -47.89 1.98
C ARG A 474 29.67 -47.58 3.32
N GLU A 475 28.69 -48.40 3.66
CA GLU A 475 28.71 -49.10 4.95
C GLU A 475 27.80 -50.34 4.93
N SER A 476 28.40 -51.45 4.53
CA SER A 476 27.94 -52.79 4.89
C SER A 476 28.77 -53.22 6.09
N VAL A 477 28.11 -53.53 7.22
CA VAL A 477 28.43 -54.54 8.25
C VAL A 477 27.85 -54.08 9.60
N LEU A 478 26.66 -54.60 9.93
CA LEU A 478 26.33 -55.26 11.20
C LEU A 478 24.81 -55.52 11.26
N LYS A 479 24.44 -56.76 10.94
CA LYS A 479 23.19 -57.42 11.37
C LYS A 479 23.52 -58.32 12.57
N VAL A 480 22.46 -58.77 13.25
CA VAL A 480 22.35 -59.72 14.40
C VAL A 480 22.17 -58.94 15.72
N ALA A 481 21.13 -59.07 16.55
CA ALA A 481 19.96 -59.96 16.73
C ALA A 481 18.81 -59.08 17.33
N SER A 482 17.52 -59.43 17.48
CA SER A 482 16.87 -60.69 17.89
C SER A 482 15.36 -60.66 17.53
N GLN A 483 14.78 -61.84 17.29
CA GLN A 483 13.36 -62.18 17.48
C GLN A 483 12.95 -61.91 18.95
N GLU A 484 11.70 -61.79 19.39
CA GLU A 484 10.54 -62.67 19.21
C GLU A 484 9.34 -62.09 20.02
N PHE A 485 8.18 -62.77 19.94
CA PHE A 485 6.93 -62.66 20.75
C PHE A 485 5.72 -61.86 20.21
N GLN A 486 4.79 -62.63 19.62
CA GLN A 486 3.32 -62.43 19.72
C GLN A 486 2.79 -62.94 21.08
N PRO A 487 1.53 -62.63 21.47
CA PRO A 487 0.38 -63.52 21.19
C PRO A 487 -0.90 -62.76 20.73
N ARG A 488 -1.75 -63.30 19.83
CA ARG A 488 -3.02 -64.08 20.05
C ARG A 488 -3.94 -63.52 21.16
N GLN A 489 -5.27 -63.53 21.15
CA GLN A 489 -6.41 -63.86 20.26
C GLN A 489 -7.66 -63.53 21.12
N GLY A 490 -8.84 -63.26 20.53
CA GLY A 490 -10.10 -63.37 21.30
C GLY A 490 -11.27 -62.48 20.85
N SER A 491 -12.13 -63.02 19.99
CA SER A 491 -13.56 -62.64 19.91
C SER A 491 -14.35 -63.40 21.00
N PRO A 492 -15.58 -63.00 21.40
CA PRO A 492 -16.76 -63.51 20.66
C PRO A 492 -18.07 -62.68 20.70
N SER A 493 -18.86 -62.84 19.63
CA SER A 493 -20.31 -63.13 19.58
C SER A 493 -21.43 -62.10 19.86
N ALA A 494 -22.51 -62.31 19.07
CA ALA A 494 -23.94 -62.00 19.25
C ALA A 494 -24.43 -60.61 18.80
N SER A 495 -25.59 -60.40 18.16
CA SER A 495 -26.57 -61.17 17.36
C SER A 495 -27.76 -60.23 17.06
N ILE A 496 -28.64 -60.59 16.10
CA ILE A 496 -30.07 -60.20 15.95
C ILE A 496 -30.44 -59.08 14.95
N ASN A 497 -31.08 -59.54 13.85
CA ASN A 497 -32.33 -59.15 13.13
C ASN A 497 -32.70 -57.64 13.00
N SER A 498 -33.37 -57.13 11.96
CA SER A 498 -34.45 -57.68 11.11
C SER A 498 -34.69 -56.73 9.90
N THR A 499 -35.27 -57.27 8.81
CA THR A 499 -36.32 -56.66 7.92
C THR A 499 -36.07 -55.26 7.33
N GLU A 500 -36.20 -55.00 6.03
CA GLU A 500 -37.40 -55.29 5.23
C GLU A 500 -37.10 -55.16 3.73
N SER A 501 -37.77 -56.01 2.96
CA SER A 501 -37.71 -56.17 1.51
C SER A 501 -38.97 -55.54 0.89
N LYS A 502 -38.83 -54.88 -0.27
CA LYS A 502 -39.62 -55.06 -1.51
C LYS A 502 -39.32 -53.92 -2.49
N ASN A 503 -38.63 -54.23 -3.60
CA ASN A 503 -39.20 -54.58 -4.93
C ASN A 503 -39.70 -53.34 -5.69
N GLY A 504 -39.38 -53.09 -6.96
CA GLY A 504 -38.68 -53.89 -7.97
C GLY A 504 -39.10 -53.44 -9.38
N ALA A 505 -38.50 -54.08 -10.39
CA ALA A 505 -38.73 -54.00 -11.86
C ALA A 505 -37.70 -53.13 -12.60
N ASN A 506 -36.59 -53.63 -13.18
CA ASN A 506 -36.31 -54.81 -14.01
C ASN A 506 -36.71 -54.62 -15.49
N VAL A 507 -35.73 -54.41 -16.38
CA VAL A 507 -35.76 -54.88 -17.78
C VAL A 507 -34.34 -55.29 -18.20
N SER A 508 -34.22 -56.54 -18.65
CA SER A 508 -33.04 -57.22 -19.16
C SER A 508 -32.68 -56.86 -20.60
N ARG A 509 -31.40 -57.01 -20.97
CA ARG A 509 -30.92 -57.85 -22.10
C ARG A 509 -29.38 -57.87 -22.18
N THR A 510 -28.82 -59.07 -22.27
CA THR A 510 -27.41 -59.40 -22.58
C THR A 510 -27.27 -59.69 -24.10
N PRO A 511 -26.13 -60.22 -24.62
CA PRO A 511 -25.10 -59.44 -25.32
C PRO A 511 -24.94 -59.87 -26.79
N SER A 512 -24.11 -59.17 -27.57
CA SER A 512 -23.67 -59.64 -28.89
C SER A 512 -22.22 -59.28 -29.15
N ASN A 513 -21.43 -60.33 -29.41
CA ASN A 513 -20.06 -60.32 -29.90
C ASN A 513 -19.94 -59.54 -31.22
N LEU A 514 -18.80 -58.86 -31.41
CA LEU A 514 -18.15 -58.74 -32.72
C LEU A 514 -16.68 -58.35 -32.53
N ALA A 515 -15.81 -59.31 -32.83
CA ALA A 515 -14.37 -59.15 -32.97
C ALA A 515 -14.07 -58.65 -34.38
N ILE A 516 -13.38 -57.51 -34.56
CA ILE A 516 -12.77 -57.10 -35.83
C ILE A 516 -11.44 -56.35 -35.59
N SER A 517 -10.36 -57.04 -35.99
CA SER A 517 -9.02 -56.64 -36.47
C SER A 517 -8.27 -55.40 -35.94
N LYS A 518 -7.05 -55.69 -35.44
CA LYS A 518 -5.89 -54.78 -35.37
C LYS A 518 -5.41 -54.37 -36.78
N PRO A 519 -5.04 -53.10 -37.02
CA PRO A 519 -4.08 -52.75 -38.05
C PRO A 519 -2.69 -52.54 -37.42
N THR A 520 -1.76 -53.39 -37.85
CA THR A 520 -0.31 -53.17 -37.73
C THR A 520 0.07 -52.07 -38.72
N PHE A 521 0.66 -50.96 -38.26
CA PHE A 521 1.26 -49.96 -39.12
C PHE A 521 2.75 -49.82 -38.78
N SER A 522 3.57 -50.20 -39.75
CA SER A 522 5.03 -50.19 -39.75
C SER A 522 5.58 -48.79 -40.03
N LEU A 523 6.57 -48.37 -39.23
CA LEU A 523 7.41 -47.18 -39.42
C LEU A 523 8.25 -47.28 -40.71
N PRO A 524 8.44 -46.19 -41.47
CA PRO A 524 9.53 -46.09 -42.44
C PRO A 524 10.83 -45.59 -41.79
N GLU A 525 11.93 -46.23 -42.20
CA GLU A 525 13.32 -45.94 -41.87
C GLU A 525 13.77 -44.52 -42.26
N ILE A 526 14.68 -43.98 -41.44
CA ILE A 526 15.47 -42.78 -41.67
C ILE A 526 16.78 -43.20 -42.36
N PRO A 527 17.25 -42.54 -43.43
CA PRO A 527 18.60 -42.78 -43.94
C PRO A 527 19.62 -41.91 -43.20
N GLU A 528 20.63 -42.57 -42.62
CA GLU A 528 21.92 -41.98 -42.27
C GLU A 528 22.71 -41.62 -43.53
N VAL A 529 23.29 -40.42 -43.57
CA VAL A 529 24.56 -40.18 -44.29
C VAL A 529 25.45 -39.24 -43.48
N SER A 530 26.63 -39.76 -43.19
CA SER A 530 27.78 -39.20 -42.48
C SER A 530 28.70 -38.34 -43.36
N ALA A 531 29.68 -37.68 -42.69
CA ALA A 531 31.00 -37.23 -43.18
C ALA A 531 31.04 -35.80 -43.80
N GLN A 532 32.06 -34.94 -43.67
CA GLN A 532 33.31 -34.78 -42.90
C GLN A 532 33.98 -33.46 -43.40
N ILE A 533 35.03 -32.98 -42.71
CA ILE A 533 36.08 -31.99 -43.15
C ILE A 533 35.68 -30.49 -43.08
N SER A 534 36.53 -29.50 -42.76
CA SER A 534 37.78 -29.33 -42.00
C SER A 534 38.16 -27.83 -42.04
N ALA A 535 38.84 -27.38 -40.98
CA ALA A 535 39.69 -26.22 -40.70
C ALA A 535 40.04 -25.08 -41.71
N HIS A 536 40.45 -23.96 -41.09
CA HIS A 536 41.36 -22.86 -41.51
C HIS A 536 40.78 -21.63 -42.24
N MET A 537 40.81 -20.43 -41.61
CA MET A 537 41.95 -19.51 -41.65
C MET A 537 41.69 -18.23 -40.83
N ASP A 538 42.67 -17.88 -39.99
CA ASP A 538 42.95 -16.52 -39.51
C ASP A 538 43.29 -15.58 -40.69
N LEU A 539 43.03 -14.28 -40.52
CA LEU A 539 44.03 -13.20 -40.66
C LEU A 539 43.35 -11.82 -40.51
N SER A 540 43.72 -11.12 -39.44
CA SER A 540 43.83 -9.65 -39.39
C SER A 540 45.21 -9.27 -39.98
N PRO A 541 45.46 -8.04 -40.51
CA PRO A 541 45.79 -6.94 -39.60
C PRO A 541 45.53 -5.47 -40.09
N ALA A 542 45.41 -4.60 -39.09
CA ALA A 542 46.02 -3.27 -38.89
C ALA A 542 45.91 -2.10 -39.91
N ALA A 543 45.36 -1.00 -39.35
CA ALA A 543 45.87 0.39 -39.34
C ALA A 543 45.82 1.25 -40.61
N GLN A 544 45.11 2.39 -40.53
CA GLN A 544 45.71 3.72 -40.65
C GLN A 544 44.76 4.83 -40.20
N ALA A 545 45.34 5.84 -39.54
CA ALA A 545 44.73 7.07 -39.10
C ALA A 545 44.50 8.03 -40.27
N HIS A 546 43.43 8.83 -40.22
CA HIS A 546 43.46 10.20 -40.74
C HIS A 546 42.45 11.08 -40.02
N ASP A 547 43.00 12.18 -39.53
CA ASP A 547 42.43 13.40 -39.01
C ASP A 547 41.78 14.21 -40.15
N TYR A 548 40.57 14.75 -39.98
CA TYR A 548 40.11 15.99 -40.63
C TYR A 548 38.86 16.56 -39.94
N SER A 549 38.93 17.87 -39.80
CA SER A 549 38.04 18.86 -39.19
C SER A 549 36.72 19.13 -39.91
N ASP A 550 35.79 19.75 -39.16
CA ASP A 550 34.72 20.69 -39.52
C ASP A 550 34.49 21.03 -41.01
N ILE A 551 33.21 21.04 -41.44
CA ILE A 551 32.44 22.22 -41.92
C ILE A 551 31.07 21.76 -42.48
N SER A 552 30.01 22.36 -41.94
CA SER A 552 28.75 22.80 -42.57
C SER A 552 28.51 22.49 -44.06
N SER A 553 27.36 21.91 -44.40
CA SER A 553 26.39 22.52 -45.33
C SER A 553 25.05 21.79 -45.32
N ASP A 554 23.99 22.60 -45.35
CA ASP A 554 22.62 22.26 -45.68
C ASP A 554 22.48 21.69 -47.11
N GLU A 555 21.35 20.99 -47.32
CA GLU A 555 20.51 20.91 -48.52
C GLU A 555 20.16 19.50 -49.03
N GLU A 556 18.85 19.37 -49.32
CA GLU A 556 18.17 18.38 -50.15
C GLU A 556 17.99 16.93 -49.64
N PHE A 557 16.81 16.68 -49.07
CA PHE A 557 15.81 15.82 -49.73
C PHE A 557 14.41 16.10 -49.15
N GLU A 558 13.65 16.95 -49.84
CA GLU A 558 12.19 16.90 -49.81
C GLU A 558 11.74 15.65 -50.59
N GLN A 559 10.93 14.79 -49.98
CA GLN A 559 9.77 14.27 -50.69
C GLN A 559 8.68 13.79 -49.73
N GLU A 560 7.48 14.16 -50.11
CA GLU A 560 6.24 14.25 -49.35
C GLU A 560 5.63 12.88 -49.05
N ASP A 561 4.96 12.77 -47.90
CA ASP A 561 3.68 12.06 -47.77
C ASP A 561 2.95 12.62 -46.54
N LYS A 562 2.17 13.68 -46.78
CA LYS A 562 1.16 14.20 -45.84
C LYS A 562 -0.19 13.62 -46.25
N GLU A 563 -0.61 12.52 -45.62
CA GLU A 563 -2.01 12.10 -45.63
C GLU A 563 -2.74 12.70 -44.42
N SER A 564 -3.72 13.53 -44.72
CA SER A 564 -4.56 14.30 -43.79
C SER A 564 -5.62 13.45 -43.10
N VAL A 565 -5.53 13.28 -41.78
CA VAL A 565 -6.54 12.61 -40.93
C VAL A 565 -7.36 13.61 -40.10
N ALA A 566 -7.48 14.87 -40.55
CA ALA A 566 -8.15 15.92 -39.77
C ALA A 566 -9.66 16.07 -40.01
N ASP A 567 -10.21 15.52 -41.10
CA ASP A 567 -11.58 15.88 -41.53
C ASP A 567 -12.68 14.87 -41.12
N THR A 568 -12.33 13.71 -40.56
CA THR A 568 -13.32 12.66 -40.24
C THR A 568 -13.92 12.78 -38.82
N GLU A 569 -13.22 13.43 -37.87
CA GLU A 569 -13.67 13.48 -36.47
C GLU A 569 -14.75 14.53 -36.18
N ILE A 570 -14.86 15.58 -37.00
CA ILE A 570 -15.87 16.65 -36.80
C ILE A 570 -17.27 16.18 -37.25
N SER A 571 -17.36 15.28 -38.23
CA SER A 571 -18.64 14.78 -38.76
C SER A 571 -19.40 13.87 -37.77
N HIS A 572 -18.69 13.18 -36.88
CA HIS A 572 -19.32 12.27 -35.91
C HIS A 572 -20.01 12.96 -34.73
N LEU A 573 -19.68 14.23 -34.43
CA LEU A 573 -20.33 15.00 -33.37
C LEU A 573 -21.68 15.60 -33.79
N MET A 574 -21.92 15.79 -35.09
CA MET A 574 -23.19 16.37 -35.57
C MET A 574 -24.32 15.34 -35.72
N ASN A 575 -24.02 14.04 -35.82
CA ASN A 575 -25.02 12.99 -36.03
C ASN A 575 -25.70 12.45 -34.76
N ALA A 576 -25.26 12.85 -33.56
CA ALA A 576 -25.82 12.33 -32.31
C ALA A 576 -27.09 13.05 -31.81
N ALA A 577 -27.54 14.11 -32.49
CA ALA A 577 -28.73 14.89 -32.11
C ALA A 577 -30.00 14.55 -32.92
N SER A 578 -29.99 13.52 -33.76
CA SER A 578 -31.10 13.24 -34.70
C SER A 578 -31.77 11.88 -34.48
N ILE A 579 -32.22 11.58 -33.25
CA ILE A 579 -33.22 10.52 -33.01
C ILE A 579 -34.15 10.91 -31.86
N ALA A 580 -35.19 11.70 -32.16
CA ALA A 580 -36.45 11.69 -31.41
C ALA A 580 -37.60 12.28 -32.26
N ASP A 581 -38.71 11.55 -32.28
CA ASP A 581 -40.07 11.93 -32.72
C ASP A 581 -40.38 12.22 -34.20
N LYS A 582 -40.90 11.19 -34.87
CA LYS A 582 -41.80 11.33 -36.03
C LYS A 582 -43.20 11.72 -35.55
N LYS A 583 -43.56 13.00 -35.65
CA LYS A 583 -44.96 13.42 -35.81
C LYS A 583 -45.07 14.61 -36.77
N THR A 584 -45.71 14.33 -37.90
CA THR A 584 -46.09 15.21 -39.02
C THR A 584 -46.84 16.47 -38.59
N VAL A 585 -46.30 17.68 -38.83
CA VAL A 585 -46.96 18.91 -39.37
C VAL A 585 -45.86 19.93 -39.83
N PRO A 586 -46.18 21.07 -40.50
CA PRO A 586 -45.70 21.42 -41.83
C PRO A 586 -44.42 22.27 -41.87
N VAL A 587 -43.78 22.23 -43.04
CA VAL A 587 -42.61 22.99 -43.48
C VAL A 587 -42.67 24.48 -43.10
N PRO A 588 -41.70 25.00 -42.33
CA PRO A 588 -41.34 26.40 -42.36
C PRO A 588 -40.15 26.63 -43.30
N SER A 589 -40.20 27.79 -43.93
CA SER A 589 -39.31 28.29 -44.96
C SER A 589 -37.83 28.33 -44.53
N LYS A 590 -36.96 27.97 -45.48
CA LYS A 590 -35.51 28.25 -45.56
C LYS A 590 -35.06 29.42 -44.68
N GLU A 591 -34.64 29.12 -43.46
CA GLU A 591 -33.62 29.91 -42.77
C GLU A 591 -32.26 29.36 -43.21
N VAL A 592 -31.42 30.26 -43.70
CA VAL A 592 -30.04 29.99 -44.08
C VAL A 592 -29.31 29.59 -42.79
N GLU A 593 -29.03 28.29 -42.61
CA GLU A 593 -28.11 27.81 -41.58
C GLU A 593 -26.74 28.44 -41.84
N GLU A 594 -26.48 29.53 -41.12
CA GLU A 594 -25.19 30.19 -41.07
C GLU A 594 -24.19 29.19 -40.48
N MET A 595 -23.41 28.57 -41.36
CA MET A 595 -22.43 27.53 -41.05
C MET A 595 -21.42 28.08 -40.04
N GLN A 596 -21.65 27.79 -38.75
CA GLN A 596 -20.78 28.27 -37.67
C GLN A 596 -19.38 27.69 -37.85
N ASP A 597 -18.38 28.57 -37.77
CA ASP A 597 -16.96 28.20 -37.82
C ASP A 597 -16.66 27.05 -36.83
N PRO A 598 -16.25 25.86 -37.30
CA PRO A 598 -15.94 24.70 -36.46
C PRO A 598 -14.93 25.01 -35.35
N GLN A 599 -14.02 25.96 -35.56
CA GLN A 599 -13.07 26.39 -34.53
C GLN A 599 -13.77 27.11 -33.38
N LYS A 600 -14.77 27.93 -33.67
CA LYS A 600 -15.56 28.64 -32.66
C LYS A 600 -16.37 27.65 -31.82
N VAL A 601 -17.00 26.66 -32.45
CA VAL A 601 -17.74 25.59 -31.76
C VAL A 601 -16.81 24.81 -30.82
N LEU A 602 -15.60 24.45 -31.27
CA LEU A 602 -14.62 23.77 -30.44
C LEU A 602 -14.14 24.64 -29.25
N GLN A 603 -13.87 25.92 -29.48
CA GLN A 603 -13.46 26.85 -28.42
C GLN A 603 -14.57 27.04 -27.37
N ASP A 604 -15.83 27.17 -27.80
CA ASP A 604 -16.96 27.32 -26.89
C ASP A 604 -17.21 26.03 -26.09
N ALA A 605 -17.02 24.85 -26.70
CA ALA A 605 -17.06 23.57 -26.00
C ALA A 605 -15.94 23.44 -24.94
N ILE A 606 -14.72 23.88 -25.26
CA ILE A 606 -13.60 23.91 -24.30
C ILE A 606 -13.90 24.86 -23.13
N ARG A 607 -14.39 26.07 -23.40
CA ARG A 607 -14.77 27.05 -22.38
C ARG A 607 -15.87 26.52 -21.46
N LEU A 608 -16.91 25.94 -22.05
CA LEU A 608 -18.02 25.34 -21.31
C LEU A 608 -17.52 24.21 -20.40
N ARG A 609 -16.64 23.34 -20.91
CA ARG A 609 -16.04 22.26 -20.12
C ARG A 609 -15.17 22.78 -18.98
N ILE A 610 -14.34 23.80 -19.22
CA ILE A 610 -13.54 24.44 -18.15
C ILE A 610 -14.47 25.02 -17.08
N LYS A 611 -15.56 25.68 -17.47
CA LYS A 611 -16.57 26.20 -16.55
C LYS A 611 -17.21 25.10 -15.70
N HIS A 612 -17.64 24.00 -16.31
CA HIS A 612 -18.19 22.84 -15.59
C HIS A 612 -17.19 22.23 -14.61
N ARG A 613 -15.94 22.07 -15.04
CA ARG A 613 -14.87 21.57 -14.17
C ARG A 613 -14.63 22.50 -12.98
N THR A 614 -14.57 23.81 -13.21
CA THR A 614 -14.38 24.79 -12.13
C THR A 614 -15.54 24.72 -11.14
N GLN A 615 -16.79 24.69 -11.61
CA GLN A 615 -17.97 24.54 -10.74
C GLN A 615 -17.90 23.24 -9.93
N ALA A 616 -17.58 22.11 -10.56
CA ALA A 616 -17.47 20.83 -9.86
C ALA A 616 -16.38 20.82 -8.78
N ILE A 617 -15.30 21.57 -8.97
CA ILE A 617 -14.24 21.72 -7.96
C ILE A 617 -14.71 22.62 -6.81
N GLU A 618 -15.41 23.72 -7.11
CA GLU A 618 -15.98 24.61 -6.08
C GLU A 618 -17.01 23.87 -5.22
N ASP A 619 -17.91 23.10 -5.86
CA ASP A 619 -18.88 22.25 -5.17
C ASP A 619 -18.16 21.23 -4.28
N PHE A 620 -17.12 20.58 -4.81
CA PHE A 620 -16.31 19.62 -4.04
C PHE A 620 -15.62 20.26 -2.83
N ILE A 621 -15.08 21.48 -2.97
CA ILE A 621 -14.48 22.24 -1.86
C ILE A 621 -15.55 22.56 -0.80
N GLY A 622 -16.71 23.08 -1.20
CA GLY A 622 -17.79 23.42 -0.27
C GLY A 622 -18.32 22.21 0.50
N GLU A 623 -18.40 21.05 -0.16
CA GLU A 623 -18.74 19.81 0.53
C GLU A 623 -17.67 19.34 1.52
N GLU A 624 -16.40 19.51 1.17
CA GLU A 624 -15.29 19.13 2.03
C GLU A 624 -15.21 20.04 3.27
N GLU A 625 -15.47 21.34 3.13
CA GLU A 625 -15.63 22.27 4.25
C GLU A 625 -16.75 21.85 5.20
N THR A 626 -17.90 21.49 4.61
CA THR A 626 -19.06 21.00 5.37
C THR A 626 -18.70 19.73 6.15
N TYR A 627 -17.99 18.80 5.51
CA TYR A 627 -17.51 17.57 6.14
C TYR A 627 -16.52 17.84 7.29
N VAL A 628 -15.57 18.77 7.12
CA VAL A 628 -14.63 19.18 8.18
C VAL A 628 -15.38 19.81 9.36
N GLY A 629 -16.39 20.65 9.10
CA GLY A 629 -17.25 21.22 10.14
C GLY A 629 -17.99 20.15 10.93
N ASN A 630 -18.56 19.16 10.22
CA ASN A 630 -19.22 18.01 10.83
C ASN A 630 -18.27 17.17 11.70
N LEU A 631 -17.06 16.86 11.22
CA LEU A 631 -16.05 16.15 12.03
C LEU A 631 -15.65 16.94 13.28
N SER A 632 -15.53 18.27 13.16
CA SER A 632 -15.17 19.15 14.28
C SER A 632 -16.26 19.13 15.37
N ASN A 633 -17.53 19.16 14.98
CA ASN A 633 -18.65 19.02 15.91
C ASN A 633 -18.58 17.69 16.69
N VAL A 634 -18.26 16.58 16.01
CA VAL A 634 -18.08 15.26 16.65
C VAL A 634 -16.90 15.27 17.62
N ALA A 635 -15.76 15.84 17.24
CA ALA A 635 -14.60 15.98 18.12
C ALA A 635 -14.93 16.80 19.39
N ASP A 636 -15.59 17.95 19.23
CA ASP A 636 -15.98 18.81 20.35
C ASP A 636 -16.93 18.12 21.34
N TYR A 637 -17.85 17.31 20.82
CA TYR A 637 -18.73 16.51 21.64
C TYR A 637 -17.97 15.43 22.41
N LEU A 638 -17.07 14.69 21.77
CA LEU A 638 -16.24 13.69 22.44
C LEU A 638 -15.36 14.32 23.54
N ASN A 639 -14.80 15.51 23.29
CA ASN A 639 -14.05 16.25 24.30
C ASN A 639 -14.94 16.66 25.49
N THR A 640 -16.20 17.01 25.22
CA THR A 640 -17.18 17.31 26.27
C THR A 640 -17.46 16.06 27.11
N LEU A 641 -17.66 14.89 26.49
CA LEU A 641 -17.83 13.63 27.20
C LEU A 641 -16.60 13.29 28.06
N ILE A 642 -15.39 13.41 27.52
CA ILE A 642 -14.15 13.17 28.29
C ILE A 642 -14.11 14.06 29.54
N LYS A 643 -14.45 15.35 29.42
CA LYS A 643 -14.48 16.28 30.56
C LYS A 643 -15.55 15.90 31.58
N GLN A 644 -16.75 15.53 31.13
CA GLN A 644 -17.84 15.08 32.00
C GLN A 644 -17.46 13.81 32.76
N ARG A 645 -16.96 12.78 32.06
CA ARG A 645 -16.51 11.52 32.67
C ARG A 645 -15.36 11.75 33.66
N ARG A 646 -14.34 12.55 33.32
CA ARG A 646 -13.25 12.89 34.25
C ARG A 646 -13.74 13.56 35.53
N ARG A 647 -14.73 14.47 35.43
CA ARG A 647 -15.33 15.08 36.62
C ARG A 647 -15.99 14.04 37.51
N LEU A 648 -16.72 13.08 36.93
CA LEU A 648 -17.34 11.99 37.68
C LEU A 648 -16.29 11.06 38.33
N SER A 649 -15.24 10.70 37.59
CA SER A 649 -14.12 9.91 38.11
C SER A 649 -13.43 10.56 39.31
N ASN A 650 -13.30 11.89 39.28
CA ASN A 650 -12.66 12.66 40.35
C ASN A 650 -13.58 12.88 41.57
N VAL A 651 -14.89 12.91 41.36
CA VAL A 651 -15.92 13.07 42.41
C VAL A 651 -16.18 11.75 43.15
N MET A 652 -15.66 10.62 42.67
CA MET A 652 -15.60 9.38 43.46
C MET A 652 -14.29 9.37 44.29
N PRO A 653 -14.31 9.85 45.55
CA PRO A 653 -13.17 9.63 46.43
C PRO A 653 -12.89 8.13 46.54
N ALA A 654 -11.64 7.79 46.84
CA ALA A 654 -11.29 6.46 47.33
C ALA A 654 -11.94 6.29 48.70
N ILE A 655 -13.26 6.14 48.75
CA ILE A 655 -13.98 5.94 50.00
C ILE A 655 -13.62 4.53 50.47
N THR A 656 -12.74 4.46 51.45
CA THR A 656 -12.61 3.28 52.29
C THR A 656 -13.97 3.02 52.93
N ASP A 657 -14.38 1.75 53.04
CA ASP A 657 -15.74 1.37 53.46
C ASP A 657 -16.18 1.95 54.83
N GLU A 658 -15.25 2.52 55.61
CA GLU A 658 -15.52 3.15 56.90
C GLU A 658 -16.05 4.60 56.84
N GLU A 659 -15.75 5.38 55.79
CA GLU A 659 -16.15 6.81 55.72
C GLU A 659 -17.53 7.05 55.06
N LYS A 660 -18.16 6.00 54.52
CA LYS A 660 -19.41 6.08 53.74
C LYS A 660 -20.66 6.46 54.53
N LYS A 661 -20.63 6.43 55.87
CA LYS A 661 -21.85 6.64 56.69
C LYS A 661 -22.20 8.11 56.98
N ASN A 662 -21.28 9.08 56.80
CA ASN A 662 -21.49 10.44 57.32
C ASN A 662 -21.29 11.60 56.33
N ILE A 663 -21.01 11.36 55.05
CA ILE A 663 -20.84 12.47 54.09
C ILE A 663 -22.15 12.69 53.32
N PRO A 664 -22.88 13.81 53.55
CA PRO A 664 -24.04 14.15 52.76
C PRO A 664 -23.59 14.40 51.31
N MET A 665 -24.07 13.54 50.41
CA MET A 665 -23.83 13.64 48.98
C MET A 665 -24.35 15.01 48.49
N PRO A 666 -23.54 15.81 47.78
CA PRO A 666 -23.93 17.15 47.36
C PRO A 666 -25.16 17.08 46.44
N GLN A 667 -26.31 17.53 46.96
CA GLN A 667 -27.63 17.48 46.28
C GLN A 667 -27.70 18.27 44.96
N ASN A 668 -26.68 19.08 44.64
CA ASN A 668 -26.66 19.92 43.45
C ASN A 668 -26.19 19.20 42.17
N PHE A 669 -25.80 17.93 42.24
CA PHE A 669 -25.54 17.08 41.06
C PHE A 669 -26.69 16.07 40.86
N SER A 670 -27.90 16.57 40.59
CA SER A 670 -29.02 15.74 40.15
C SER A 670 -28.80 15.28 38.71
N LEU A 671 -27.93 14.28 38.50
CA LEU A 671 -27.80 13.51 37.26
C LEU A 671 -28.82 12.36 37.23
N SER A 672 -30.07 12.69 37.55
CA SER A 672 -31.18 11.76 37.64
C SER A 672 -31.60 11.35 36.23
N GLY A 673 -30.97 10.31 35.67
CA GLY A 673 -31.34 9.74 34.37
C GLY A 673 -30.21 9.45 33.38
N SER A 674 -28.93 9.61 33.74
CA SER A 674 -27.82 9.21 32.88
C SER A 674 -27.47 7.72 33.08
N SER A 675 -27.12 7.01 32.00
CA SER A 675 -26.53 5.65 32.00
C SER A 675 -25.15 5.58 32.69
N LEU A 676 -24.69 6.70 33.23
CA LEU A 676 -23.54 6.87 34.11
C LEU A 676 -23.66 6.25 35.49
N HIS A 677 -24.84 5.80 35.92
CA HIS A 677 -24.93 5.19 37.25
C HIS A 677 -24.14 3.87 37.30
N PRO A 678 -23.59 3.51 38.47
CA PRO A 678 -23.05 2.17 38.70
C PRO A 678 -24.11 1.13 38.30
N LEU A 679 -23.69 0.06 37.61
CA LEU A 679 -24.62 -1.03 37.29
C LEU A 679 -25.16 -1.66 38.58
N PRO A 680 -26.35 -2.28 38.56
CA PRO A 680 -26.85 -3.01 39.73
C PRO A 680 -25.81 -4.04 40.17
N ASN A 681 -25.31 -3.93 41.40
CA ASN A 681 -24.25 -4.76 42.00
C ASN A 681 -22.80 -4.48 41.53
N GLU A 682 -22.55 -3.39 40.80
CA GLU A 682 -21.18 -2.96 40.47
C GLU A 682 -20.52 -2.32 41.70
N SER A 683 -19.35 -2.80 42.10
CA SER A 683 -18.57 -2.15 43.17
C SER A 683 -18.05 -0.79 42.70
N ASP A 684 -17.87 0.17 43.59
CA ASP A 684 -17.32 1.49 43.25
C ASP A 684 -15.96 1.41 42.54
N ARG A 685 -15.14 0.42 42.92
CA ARG A 685 -13.85 0.17 42.26
C ARG A 685 -14.04 -0.32 40.82
N ALA A 686 -14.98 -1.22 40.59
CA ALA A 686 -15.31 -1.71 39.25
C ALA A 686 -15.90 -0.58 38.38
N TYR A 687 -16.79 0.23 38.95
CA TYR A 687 -17.38 1.39 38.28
C TYR A 687 -16.32 2.43 37.89
N LYS A 688 -15.42 2.80 38.82
CA LYS A 688 -14.31 3.71 38.53
C LYS A 688 -13.39 3.17 37.44
N PHE A 689 -13.01 1.90 37.52
CA PHE A 689 -12.18 1.25 36.49
C PHE A 689 -12.86 1.24 35.11
N ARG A 690 -14.16 0.94 35.07
CA ARG A 690 -14.96 1.02 33.83
C ARG A 690 -14.97 2.43 33.26
N LEU A 691 -15.14 3.44 34.11
CA LEU A 691 -15.20 4.84 33.70
C LEU A 691 -13.83 5.38 33.22
N GLU A 692 -12.74 4.98 33.87
CA GLU A 692 -11.36 5.27 33.40
C GLU A 692 -11.10 4.62 32.04
N THR A 693 -11.51 3.36 31.87
CA THR A 693 -11.41 2.65 30.58
C THR A 693 -12.21 3.36 29.49
N GLU A 694 -13.45 3.78 29.78
CA GLU A 694 -14.28 4.56 28.85
C GLU A 694 -13.63 5.90 28.47
N ILE A 695 -13.06 6.62 29.45
CA ILE A 695 -12.31 7.86 29.18
C ILE A 695 -11.16 7.61 28.21
N GLU A 696 -10.38 6.54 28.40
CA GLU A 696 -9.27 6.20 27.52
C GLU A 696 -9.74 5.86 26.10
N GLU A 697 -10.83 5.11 25.96
CA GLU A 697 -11.38 4.76 24.66
C GLU A 697 -11.94 5.98 23.92
N ILE A 698 -12.72 6.83 24.59
CA ILE A 698 -13.23 8.09 24.03
C ILE A 698 -12.07 9.03 23.68
N GLN A 699 -11.02 9.09 24.51
CA GLN A 699 -9.82 9.89 24.25
C GLN A 699 -9.07 9.40 23.00
N LYS A 700 -8.98 8.08 22.77
CA LYS A 700 -8.40 7.51 21.54
C LYS A 700 -9.24 7.89 20.32
N LEU A 701 -10.56 7.73 20.38
CA LEU A 701 -11.47 8.10 19.29
C LEU A 701 -11.38 9.60 18.96
N HIS A 702 -11.43 10.45 19.99
CA HIS A 702 -11.26 11.89 19.87
C HIS A 702 -9.93 12.25 19.19
N GLY A 703 -8.82 11.62 19.61
CA GLY A 703 -7.51 11.86 19.02
C GLY A 703 -7.45 11.52 17.52
N VAL A 704 -8.09 10.42 17.12
CA VAL A 704 -8.15 10.03 15.70
C VAL A 704 -9.04 11.00 14.90
N ILE A 705 -10.24 11.32 15.38
CA ILE A 705 -11.14 12.26 14.70
C ILE A 705 -10.50 13.65 14.58
N GLN A 706 -9.83 14.14 15.63
CA GLN A 706 -9.10 15.40 15.55
C GLN A 706 -7.97 15.35 14.50
N GLY A 707 -7.27 14.23 14.40
CA GLY A 707 -6.30 14.01 13.32
C GLY A 707 -6.94 14.08 11.92
N MET A 708 -8.16 13.57 11.78
CA MET A 708 -8.95 13.68 10.54
C MET A 708 -9.40 15.13 10.27
N VAL A 709 -9.89 15.86 11.28
CA VAL A 709 -10.21 17.29 11.13
C VAL A 709 -9.01 18.06 10.58
N ASN A 710 -7.82 17.83 11.13
CA ASN A 710 -6.61 18.53 10.73
C ASN A 710 -6.20 18.21 9.29
N ILE A 711 -6.16 16.92 8.90
CA ILE A 711 -5.71 16.53 7.55
C ILE A 711 -6.71 16.96 6.46
N HIS A 712 -8.01 16.92 6.74
CA HIS A 712 -9.04 17.38 5.82
C HIS A 712 -9.08 18.92 5.75
N GLY A 713 -8.88 19.62 6.88
CA GLY A 713 -8.75 21.08 6.88
C GLY A 713 -7.55 21.57 6.07
N GLU A 714 -6.37 20.94 6.24
CA GLU A 714 -5.20 21.25 5.41
C GLU A 714 -5.47 20.97 3.92
N PHE A 715 -6.19 19.90 3.61
CA PHE A 715 -6.58 19.57 2.25
C PHE A 715 -7.48 20.63 1.61
N VAL A 716 -8.50 21.12 2.32
CA VAL A 716 -9.39 22.21 1.86
C VAL A 716 -8.58 23.46 1.51
N GLU A 717 -7.67 23.89 2.39
CA GLU A 717 -6.84 25.08 2.13
C GLU A 717 -5.90 24.90 0.94
N ASN A 718 -5.37 23.68 0.76
CA ASN A 718 -4.57 23.31 -0.42
C ASN A 718 -5.40 23.26 -1.73
N LEU A 719 -6.71 23.01 -1.66
CA LEU A 719 -7.59 23.08 -2.83
C LEU A 719 -7.91 24.53 -3.20
N LYS A 720 -8.26 25.37 -2.22
CA LYS A 720 -8.57 26.79 -2.44
C LYS A 720 -7.40 27.57 -3.02
N SER A 721 -6.17 27.24 -2.59
CA SER A 721 -4.94 27.88 -3.09
C SER A 721 -4.50 27.38 -4.47
N SER A 722 -5.19 26.41 -5.07
CA SER A 722 -4.78 25.79 -6.34
C SER A 722 -5.29 26.50 -7.61
N TRP A 723 -5.87 27.70 -7.47
CA TRP A 723 -6.32 28.49 -8.62
C TRP A 723 -5.16 28.81 -9.57
N ASN A 724 -5.36 28.59 -10.87
CA ASN A 724 -4.38 28.91 -11.90
C ASN A 724 -4.95 29.89 -12.91
N GLU A 725 -4.43 31.12 -12.91
CA GLU A 725 -4.89 32.19 -13.81
C GLU A 725 -4.69 31.84 -15.29
N ASN A 726 -3.59 31.15 -15.64
CA ASN A 726 -3.29 30.81 -17.04
C ASN A 726 -4.27 29.78 -17.62
N ALA A 727 -4.69 28.82 -16.81
CA ALA A 727 -5.68 27.81 -17.20
C ALA A 727 -7.13 28.25 -16.95
N ASN A 728 -7.32 29.39 -16.27
CA ASN A 728 -8.61 29.90 -15.80
C ASN A 728 -9.44 28.83 -15.05
N THR A 729 -8.76 28.00 -14.26
CA THR A 729 -9.37 26.90 -13.50
C THR A 729 -8.41 26.43 -12.40
N PHE A 730 -8.92 25.65 -11.44
CA PHE A 730 -8.11 25.08 -10.35
C PHE A 730 -7.24 23.91 -10.83
N ILE A 731 -6.01 23.77 -10.34
CA ILE A 731 -5.11 22.63 -10.63
C ILE A 731 -4.95 21.81 -9.35
N VAL A 732 -5.92 20.93 -9.10
CA VAL A 732 -6.13 20.25 -7.80
C VAL A 732 -5.42 18.90 -7.68
N GLY A 733 -5.04 18.27 -8.79
CA GLY A 733 -4.39 16.97 -8.88
C GLY A 733 -3.16 16.79 -7.99
N PRO A 734 -2.23 17.76 -7.86
CA PRO A 734 -1.14 17.70 -6.88
C PRO A 734 -1.63 17.59 -5.44
N SER A 735 -2.59 18.45 -5.03
CA SER A 735 -3.15 18.48 -3.69
C SER A 735 -3.91 17.18 -3.38
N VAL A 736 -4.74 16.70 -4.30
CA VAL A 736 -5.49 15.44 -4.19
C VAL A 736 -4.53 14.23 -4.13
N SER A 737 -3.46 14.24 -4.94
CA SER A 737 -2.47 13.16 -4.92
C SER A 737 -1.66 13.13 -3.62
N ALA A 738 -1.32 14.28 -3.05
CA ALA A 738 -0.66 14.35 -1.75
C ALA A 738 -1.59 13.86 -0.63
N PHE A 739 -2.85 14.31 -0.66
CA PHE A 739 -3.88 13.91 0.29
C PHE A 739 -4.17 12.40 0.25
N SER A 740 -4.40 11.81 -0.93
CA SER A 740 -4.63 10.36 -1.08
C SER A 740 -3.50 9.49 -0.51
N ALA A 741 -2.25 9.98 -0.54
CA ALA A 741 -1.12 9.28 0.07
C ALA A 741 -1.08 9.41 1.61
N ALA A 742 -1.55 10.54 2.15
CA ALA A 742 -1.51 10.83 3.58
C ALA A 742 -2.69 10.22 4.35
N ILE A 743 -3.84 9.99 3.72
CA ILE A 743 -5.07 9.61 4.41
C ILE A 743 -5.16 8.15 4.87
N HIS A 744 -4.36 7.25 4.27
CA HIS A 744 -4.49 5.80 4.51
C HIS A 744 -4.38 5.44 6.01
N ARG A 745 -3.38 6.00 6.70
CA ARG A 745 -3.14 5.70 8.12
C ARG A 745 -4.22 6.29 9.04
N PRO A 746 -4.62 7.58 8.93
CA PRO A 746 -5.74 8.11 9.70
C PRO A 746 -7.02 7.29 9.57
N TYR A 747 -7.41 6.93 8.35
CA TYR A 747 -8.64 6.18 8.09
C TYR A 747 -8.58 4.72 8.59
N SER A 748 -7.43 4.05 8.41
CA SER A 748 -7.25 2.70 8.96
C SER A 748 -7.29 2.70 10.49
N THR A 749 -6.66 3.69 11.12
CA THR A 749 -6.71 3.86 12.59
C THR A 749 -8.12 4.21 13.06
N TYR A 750 -8.87 4.96 12.27
CA TYR A 750 -10.26 5.28 12.56
C TYR A 750 -11.15 4.04 12.51
N ALA A 751 -11.08 3.25 11.44
CA ALA A 751 -11.82 1.99 11.30
C ALA A 751 -11.49 1.02 12.46
N VAL A 752 -10.19 0.90 12.74
CA VAL A 752 -9.58 0.61 14.06
C VAL A 752 -10.46 0.82 15.29
N VAL A 753 -10.42 2.08 15.73
CA VAL A 753 -10.92 2.54 17.02
C VAL A 753 -12.43 2.71 17.06
N ALA A 754 -13.04 3.11 15.94
CA ALA A 754 -14.44 3.50 15.87
C ALA A 754 -15.38 2.36 15.47
N LEU A 755 -14.93 1.44 14.60
CA LEU A 755 -15.81 0.48 13.93
C LEU A 755 -15.46 -0.99 14.19
N SER A 756 -14.25 -1.30 14.64
CA SER A 756 -13.88 -2.70 14.92
C SER A 756 -14.61 -3.19 16.17
N GLY A 757 -15.53 -4.15 15.99
CA GLY A 757 -16.39 -4.69 17.06
C GLY A 757 -15.64 -5.36 18.23
N THR A 758 -14.33 -5.54 18.11
CA THR A 758 -13.45 -6.00 19.21
C THR A 758 -13.21 -4.93 20.27
N HIS A 759 -13.36 -3.65 19.94
CA HIS A 759 -13.26 -2.54 20.90
C HIS A 759 -14.67 -2.12 21.35
N LYS A 760 -14.94 -2.26 22.65
CA LYS A 760 -16.25 -1.99 23.27
C LYS A 760 -16.64 -0.51 23.29
N THR A 761 -15.82 0.39 22.75
CA THR A 761 -16.11 1.82 22.64
C THR A 761 -17.51 2.10 22.05
N HIS A 762 -17.96 1.28 21.09
CA HIS A 762 -19.27 1.39 20.47
C HIS A 762 -20.43 0.99 21.41
N LEU A 763 -20.23 -0.02 22.27
CA LEU A 763 -21.26 -0.47 23.22
C LEU A 763 -21.50 0.57 24.33
N THR A 764 -20.45 1.26 24.78
CA THR A 764 -20.56 2.24 25.88
C THR A 764 -21.23 3.54 25.43
N LEU A 765 -21.07 3.92 24.16
CA LEU A 765 -21.69 5.12 23.59
C LEU A 765 -23.15 4.93 23.16
N THR A 766 -23.64 3.70 22.97
CA THR A 766 -24.99 3.40 22.45
C THR A 766 -26.03 3.24 23.56
N THR A 767 -25.65 2.80 24.76
CA THR A 767 -26.55 2.76 25.93
C THR A 767 -26.60 4.12 26.63
N ARG A 768 -27.48 5.02 26.18
CA ARG A 768 -27.58 6.39 26.70
C ARG A 768 -28.78 6.60 27.62
N GLY A 769 -28.56 7.44 28.64
CA GLY A 769 -29.65 8.11 29.32
C GLY A 769 -30.25 9.22 28.45
N GLU A 770 -31.52 9.57 28.68
CA GLU A 770 -32.26 10.58 27.90
C GLU A 770 -31.54 11.94 27.82
N VAL A 771 -30.86 12.32 28.90
CA VAL A 771 -30.11 13.59 28.98
C VAL A 771 -28.92 13.61 28.01
N GLU A 772 -28.13 12.54 27.93
CA GLU A 772 -26.98 12.45 27.02
C GLU A 772 -27.44 12.38 25.56
N GLN A 773 -28.57 11.72 25.32
CA GLN A 773 -29.21 11.71 24.01
C GLN A 773 -29.66 13.11 23.59
N SER A 774 -30.28 13.88 24.50
CA SER A 774 -30.68 15.26 24.22
C SER A 774 -29.48 16.17 23.92
N GLU A 775 -28.37 16.04 24.66
CA GLU A 775 -27.16 16.82 24.42
C GLU A 775 -26.51 16.45 23.08
N PHE A 776 -26.53 15.17 22.72
CA PHE A 776 -26.06 14.70 21.42
C PHE A 776 -26.92 15.22 20.27
N VAL A 777 -28.24 15.15 20.38
CA VAL A 777 -29.14 15.70 19.37
C VAL A 777 -28.86 17.20 19.18
N ASN A 778 -28.73 17.94 20.27
CA ASN A 778 -28.48 19.37 20.22
C ASN A 778 -27.11 19.76 19.65
N ARG A 779 -26.06 18.98 19.94
CA ARG A 779 -24.69 19.33 19.55
C ARG A 779 -24.25 18.73 18.22
N ILE A 780 -24.72 17.53 17.90
CA ILE A 780 -24.35 16.82 16.68
C ILE A 780 -25.51 16.90 15.70
N VAL A 781 -26.65 16.25 15.98
CA VAL A 781 -27.75 16.11 15.00
C VAL A 781 -28.19 17.46 14.44
N ASN A 782 -28.45 18.45 15.31
CA ASN A 782 -28.92 19.78 14.89
C ASN A 782 -27.86 20.62 14.17
N LYS A 783 -26.57 20.32 14.35
CA LYS A 783 -25.47 21.04 13.71
C LYS A 783 -24.88 20.28 12.51
N TYR A 784 -25.26 19.03 12.33
CA TYR A 784 -24.72 18.19 11.28
C TYR A 784 -25.39 18.53 9.96
N VAL A 785 -24.61 19.08 9.03
CA VAL A 785 -25.12 19.45 7.71
C VAL A 785 -24.91 18.28 6.76
N VAL A 786 -26.00 17.73 6.23
CA VAL A 786 -25.95 16.66 5.22
C VAL A 786 -25.77 17.28 3.84
N SER A 787 -24.67 16.97 3.15
CA SER A 787 -24.41 17.45 1.80
C SER A 787 -25.44 16.92 0.80
N SER A 788 -25.86 17.79 -0.13
CA SER A 788 -26.95 17.53 -1.09
C SER A 788 -26.75 16.35 -2.04
N LEU A 789 -25.50 15.94 -2.30
CA LEU A 789 -25.20 14.81 -3.19
C LEU A 789 -25.46 13.43 -2.57
N ASN A 790 -25.67 13.36 -1.25
CA ASN A 790 -26.15 12.15 -0.58
C ASN A 790 -27.63 12.34 -0.25
N SER A 791 -28.49 12.18 -1.25
CA SER A 791 -29.95 12.34 -1.17
C SER A 791 -30.66 11.25 -0.35
N GLU A 792 -30.01 10.67 0.66
CA GLU A 792 -30.73 9.94 1.69
C GLU A 792 -31.27 10.96 2.71
N PRO A 793 -32.60 11.14 2.80
CA PRO A 793 -33.16 12.10 3.72
C PRO A 793 -32.77 11.72 5.15
N ALA A 794 -32.37 12.72 5.94
CA ALA A 794 -32.16 12.66 7.39
C ALA A 794 -33.41 12.23 8.20
N GLN A 795 -34.42 11.67 7.54
CA GLN A 795 -35.64 11.11 8.13
C GLN A 795 -35.53 9.62 8.43
N GLU A 796 -34.42 8.95 8.10
CA GLU A 796 -34.24 7.60 8.60
C GLU A 796 -34.18 7.60 10.14
N PRO A 797 -34.90 6.70 10.82
CA PRO A 797 -34.80 6.53 12.27
C PRO A 797 -33.37 6.22 12.74
N SER A 798 -32.49 5.78 11.83
CA SER A 798 -31.05 5.56 12.04
C SER A 798 -30.26 6.86 12.31
N ALA A 799 -30.75 8.04 11.90
CA ALA A 799 -30.06 9.32 12.10
C ALA A 799 -30.01 9.76 13.58
N GLN A 800 -30.74 9.09 14.47
CA GLN A 800 -30.63 9.30 15.92
C GLN A 800 -29.55 8.43 16.57
N ASP A 801 -28.97 7.48 15.83
CA ASP A 801 -27.94 6.57 16.31
C ASP A 801 -26.53 7.12 16.05
N TRP A 802 -25.65 6.94 17.04
CA TRP A 802 -24.24 7.28 16.96
C TRP A 802 -23.50 6.54 15.86
N SER A 803 -23.90 5.28 15.62
CA SER A 803 -23.31 4.42 14.59
C SER A 803 -23.35 5.10 13.21
N TRP A 804 -24.43 5.82 12.92
CA TRP A 804 -24.60 6.58 11.68
C TRP A 804 -23.50 7.63 11.54
N TYR A 805 -23.27 8.47 12.55
CA TYR A 805 -22.25 9.52 12.50
C TYR A 805 -20.83 8.97 12.45
N LEU A 806 -20.58 7.84 13.13
CA LEU A 806 -19.28 7.15 13.10
C LEU A 806 -19.02 6.41 11.77
N SER A 807 -20.06 6.06 11.01
CA SER A 807 -19.87 5.47 9.69
C SER A 807 -19.49 6.53 8.63
N ARG A 808 -19.86 7.79 8.84
CA ARG A 808 -19.76 8.87 7.84
C ARG A 808 -18.35 9.09 7.29
N PRO A 809 -17.27 8.96 8.07
CA PRO A 809 -15.94 9.06 7.48
C PRO A 809 -15.67 7.99 6.43
N ILE A 810 -16.07 6.74 6.66
CA ILE A 810 -15.88 5.66 5.68
C ILE A 810 -16.76 5.89 4.43
N HIS A 811 -17.96 6.44 4.59
CA HIS A 811 -18.78 6.88 3.47
C HIS A 811 -18.12 8.01 2.67
N ARG A 812 -17.57 9.04 3.34
CA ARG A 812 -16.85 10.13 2.66
C ARG A 812 -15.66 9.61 1.89
N LEU A 813 -14.86 8.72 2.48
CA LEU A 813 -13.74 8.07 1.81
C LEU A 813 -14.17 7.34 0.52
N SER A 814 -15.29 6.61 0.59
CA SER A 814 -15.84 5.86 -0.56
C SER A 814 -16.41 6.78 -1.65
N SER A 815 -16.72 8.04 -1.32
CA SER A 815 -17.31 9.00 -2.27
C SER A 815 -16.28 9.76 -3.11
N TYR A 816 -15.01 9.82 -2.68
CA TYR A 816 -13.96 10.55 -3.43
C TYR A 816 -13.83 10.12 -4.90
N PRO A 817 -13.84 8.82 -5.25
CA PRO A 817 -13.76 8.41 -6.65
C PRO A 817 -14.85 9.05 -7.53
N HIS A 818 -16.06 9.17 -7.00
CA HIS A 818 -17.18 9.78 -7.70
C HIS A 818 -16.95 11.29 -7.92
N PHE A 819 -16.57 12.05 -6.90
CA PHE A 819 -16.23 13.47 -7.06
C PHE A 819 -15.14 13.71 -8.11
N LEU A 820 -14.08 12.90 -8.05
CA LEU A 820 -12.97 13.03 -8.97
C LEU A 820 -13.38 12.68 -10.41
N SER A 821 -14.30 11.74 -10.59
CA SER A 821 -14.86 11.41 -11.91
C SER A 821 -15.64 12.56 -12.54
N ILE A 822 -16.44 13.28 -11.74
CA ILE A 822 -17.18 14.47 -12.18
C ILE A 822 -16.20 15.58 -12.58
N ILE A 823 -15.16 15.81 -11.78
CA ILE A 823 -14.17 16.88 -12.03
C ILE A 823 -13.40 16.65 -13.35
N HIS A 824 -12.91 15.43 -13.61
CA HIS A 824 -12.14 15.20 -14.84
C HIS A 824 -13.04 15.01 -16.09
N GLY A 825 -14.26 14.49 -15.90
CA GLY A 825 -15.21 14.17 -16.95
C GLY A 825 -14.74 13.05 -17.90
N GLU A 826 -15.67 12.43 -18.64
CA GLU A 826 -15.37 11.34 -19.59
C GLU A 826 -15.01 11.82 -21.01
N THR A 827 -15.00 13.13 -21.26
CA THR A 827 -14.90 13.66 -22.61
C THR A 827 -13.49 13.58 -23.20
N LYS A 828 -13.42 13.12 -24.46
CA LYS A 828 -12.18 12.91 -25.25
C LYS A 828 -11.53 14.21 -25.75
N VAL A 829 -12.21 15.35 -25.64
CA VAL A 829 -11.67 16.65 -26.07
C VAL A 829 -10.42 16.96 -25.25
N ARG A 830 -9.27 17.15 -25.92
CA ARG A 830 -8.04 17.57 -25.24
C ARG A 830 -8.23 18.99 -24.70
N LEU A 831 -7.93 19.18 -23.42
CA LEU A 831 -7.96 20.50 -22.80
C LEU A 831 -6.54 21.09 -22.81
N HIS A 832 -6.34 22.14 -22.02
CA HIS A 832 -5.02 22.69 -21.77
C HIS A 832 -4.07 21.61 -21.19
N PRO A 833 -2.78 21.52 -21.60
CA PRO A 833 -1.86 20.47 -21.16
C PRO A 833 -1.70 20.34 -19.63
N LEU A 834 -1.80 21.47 -18.91
CA LEU A 834 -1.81 21.47 -17.45
C LEU A 834 -3.04 20.77 -16.88
N VAL A 835 -4.22 20.97 -17.47
CA VAL A 835 -5.47 20.33 -17.06
C VAL A 835 -5.44 18.84 -17.39
N ASP A 836 -4.87 18.44 -18.52
CA ASP A 836 -4.70 17.03 -18.86
C ASP A 836 -3.75 16.31 -17.87
N THR A 837 -2.65 16.96 -17.49
CA THR A 837 -1.73 16.45 -16.46
C THR A 837 -2.41 16.37 -15.10
N ASP A 838 -3.25 17.35 -14.78
CA ASP A 838 -4.06 17.37 -13.57
C ASP A 838 -5.04 16.20 -13.54
N ASN A 839 -5.79 15.99 -14.62
CA ASN A 839 -6.75 14.89 -14.78
C ASN A 839 -6.10 13.52 -14.64
N LYS A 840 -4.88 13.32 -15.14
CA LYS A 840 -4.11 12.08 -14.91
C LYS A 840 -3.87 11.84 -13.41
N LYS A 841 -3.48 12.88 -12.66
CA LYS A 841 -3.28 12.77 -11.20
C LYS A 841 -4.59 12.50 -10.46
N LEU A 842 -5.70 13.10 -10.90
CA LEU A 842 -7.03 12.86 -10.32
C LEU A 842 -7.46 11.40 -10.53
N ARG A 843 -7.27 10.84 -11.73
CA ARG A 843 -7.56 9.41 -12.00
C ARG A 843 -6.75 8.46 -11.12
N ILE A 844 -5.44 8.68 -11.02
CA ILE A 844 -4.57 7.86 -10.15
C ILE A 844 -5.01 7.97 -8.69
N SER A 845 -5.37 9.18 -8.23
CA SER A 845 -5.83 9.40 -6.85
C SER A 845 -7.18 8.76 -6.59
N SER A 846 -8.09 8.76 -7.58
CA SER A 846 -9.39 8.07 -7.52
C SER A 846 -9.22 6.58 -7.25
N ILE A 847 -8.36 5.90 -8.03
CA ILE A 847 -8.04 4.48 -7.83
C ILE A 847 -7.45 4.23 -6.43
N LYS A 848 -6.60 5.14 -5.93
CA LYS A 848 -6.04 5.03 -4.57
C LYS A 848 -7.13 5.12 -3.50
N PHE A 849 -8.05 6.08 -3.61
CA PHE A 849 -9.16 6.19 -2.65
C PHE A 849 -10.03 4.93 -2.65
N GLU A 850 -10.34 4.39 -3.83
CA GLU A 850 -11.09 3.15 -3.97
C GLU A 850 -10.38 1.97 -3.31
N CYS A 851 -9.08 1.80 -3.56
CA CYS A 851 -8.26 0.75 -2.92
C CYS A 851 -8.25 0.89 -1.39
N ILE A 852 -8.09 2.11 -0.86
CA ILE A 852 -8.08 2.37 0.59
C ILE A 852 -9.47 2.03 1.17
N ALA A 853 -10.54 2.46 0.52
CA ALA A 853 -11.92 2.20 0.95
C ALA A 853 -12.22 0.69 0.97
N MET A 854 -11.83 -0.03 -0.09
CA MET A 854 -11.98 -1.48 -0.18
C MET A 854 -11.20 -2.22 0.91
N ALA A 855 -9.93 -1.87 1.11
CA ALA A 855 -9.09 -2.49 2.14
C ALA A 855 -9.68 -2.32 3.55
N ILE A 856 -10.21 -1.13 3.85
CA ILE A 856 -10.87 -0.86 5.14
C ILE A 856 -12.17 -1.66 5.28
N LYS A 857 -13.01 -1.70 4.23
CA LYS A 857 -14.26 -2.49 4.25
C LYS A 857 -14.00 -3.98 4.43
N GLU A 858 -12.97 -4.51 3.78
CA GLU A 858 -12.56 -5.91 3.92
C GLU A 858 -12.11 -6.22 5.37
N HIS A 859 -11.35 -5.31 5.99
CA HIS A 859 -10.91 -5.46 7.38
C HIS A 859 -12.04 -5.35 8.40
N LEU A 860 -13.07 -4.55 8.12
CA LEU A 860 -14.24 -4.43 9.00
C LEU A 860 -15.14 -5.68 8.94
N GLY A 861 -14.94 -6.55 7.94
CA GLY A 861 -15.81 -7.70 7.69
C GLY A 861 -17.15 -7.26 7.12
N THR A 862 -17.78 -8.11 6.31
CA THR A 862 -19.17 -7.92 5.86
C THR A 862 -20.14 -8.24 7.00
N SER A 863 -20.04 -7.52 8.12
CA SER A 863 -20.97 -7.64 9.26
C SER A 863 -22.27 -6.90 8.99
#